data_AF-A0A1Y1R3K3-F1
#
_entry.id   AF-A0A1Y1R3K3-F1
#
_cell.length_a   1.000
_cell.length_b   1.000
_cell.length_c   1.000
_cell.angle_alpha   90.00
_cell.angle_beta   90.00
_cell.angle_gamma   90.00
#
_symmetry.space_group_name_H-M   'P 1'
#
loop_
_entity.id
_entity.type
_entity.pdbx_description
1 polymer ?
#
loop_
_entity_poly.entity_id
_entity_poly.type
_entity_poly.pdbx_seq_one_letter_code
_entity_poly.pdbx_strand_id
1 'polypeptide(L)'
;MQFQTPFRTHSLRFYQSLLHTLTFLFPIILLLYSYNALGQPPTSIFAFGPLTHFGQRLTQLIQPGTTDSDNTSPILYVNSIAPLSPDEINDIKALLNAGSIVLLDSTVDYSGTIKELSTRIGGIGFNSTIVMIRKRPDGTPEFKELVWFSDTETNQKPTTEYLDFEAEQLAKECYRMLQPWLQRPRHRSGPKPVGKVPAWKPEVSIPIEIRQLGFPCMVGSRYEGNNVTGYSAWSDELIDACDNSASASFFYNVDLIRSSRSNKASHNAKYIRITMDPGSNAGAGWHLVDQPRHYHTWYESRTNRETWFGPIADNYSVSLEPLDPDLRLYHAIPNNQPRHSEVTSTTKIEIGVALAIDFDLPAPHTPAGGPGDGGDGGHCGHCHDHGGTQAQQAGPSGSTGPSGGGGCCCGGGGGPSSSSSSGSGGSTSGTPGLTTDEEQEEDGEISKTKGDYIHLDHAGHGHEGSCCHTQEYEDDSEEEVDLETLLDQASNRKRSTYRTAQFRDLEPSYSYKSERSIAYANYEYEVINLSRSYNTDTAAWIWSREFDKYAANWRTNNTCPLWCNDWFFDDREFSPAAYAHFTPGFSTTFMVPANKTGRSTIRFTSAITPVALGGRVQYQFFYQKYAPFSRKGMEHKLIQDITVDWDSSIFSAEIPISLEASIDTIDGACLTAPSLDNNDDAAISPCQFESNQIWGLDTEHRLRSFLAYNYCLNSNDNNTVSLHPCNHSAAQKWKWDDNTLSNPINGYLSISTEGRLMTRWNKAESTLWKSHIRKADITDALSIESLPSS
;
A
#
# COMPACT_ATOMS: atom_id res chain seq x y z
N MET A 1 -40.82 22.63 52.92
CA MET A 1 -42.12 22.23 53.52
C MET A 1 -43.20 22.23 52.44
N GLN A 2 -44.29 21.53 52.71
CA GLN A 2 -45.38 21.11 51.80
C GLN A 2 -46.06 22.19 50.93
N PHE A 3 -46.23 21.86 49.65
CA PHE A 3 -47.50 21.64 48.90
C PHE A 3 -48.72 22.61 48.95
N GLN A 4 -49.41 22.59 47.78
CA GLN A 4 -50.86 22.74 47.51
C GLN A 4 -51.49 24.15 47.26
N THR A 5 -51.73 24.45 45.96
CA THR A 5 -53.03 24.60 45.23
C THR A 5 -54.23 25.36 45.88
N PRO A 6 -55.25 25.92 45.15
CA PRO A 6 -55.77 25.49 43.81
C PRO A 6 -56.44 26.52 42.82
N PHE A 7 -56.56 26.09 41.55
CA PHE A 7 -57.66 26.20 40.54
C PHE A 7 -58.38 27.48 40.02
N ARG A 8 -58.68 27.39 38.70
CA ARG A 8 -59.81 27.93 37.86
C ARG A 8 -59.82 29.42 37.45
N THR A 9 -59.48 29.79 36.21
CA THR A 9 -60.20 29.68 34.90
C THR A 9 -61.40 30.63 34.70
N HIS A 10 -61.27 31.63 33.82
CA HIS A 10 -62.11 31.87 32.61
C HIS A 10 -61.92 33.29 32.02
N SER A 11 -61.08 33.42 30.98
CA SER A 11 -61.16 34.53 30.00
C SER A 11 -60.59 34.16 28.61
N LEU A 12 -60.63 32.87 28.25
CA LEU A 12 -60.49 32.47 26.85
C LEU A 12 -61.65 33.05 26.04
N ARG A 13 -61.34 33.95 25.10
CA ARG A 13 -61.87 33.98 23.70
C ARG A 13 -61.44 35.22 22.91
N PHE A 14 -60.97 36.30 23.55
CA PHE A 14 -60.52 37.50 22.81
C PHE A 14 -59.02 37.53 22.49
N TYR A 15 -58.15 36.97 23.35
CA TYR A 15 -56.71 36.86 23.06
C TYR A 15 -56.36 35.79 22.01
N GLN A 16 -57.24 34.80 21.77
CA GLN A 16 -56.98 33.72 20.80
C GLN A 16 -56.89 34.19 19.35
N SER A 17 -57.50 35.31 18.97
CA SER A 17 -57.49 35.78 17.58
C SER A 17 -56.27 36.64 17.21
N LEU A 18 -55.55 37.21 18.19
CA LEU A 18 -54.37 38.05 17.94
C LEU A 18 -53.05 37.30 18.20
N LEU A 19 -53.07 36.30 19.10
CA LEU A 19 -51.89 35.47 19.33
C LEU A 19 -51.68 34.43 18.21
N HIS A 20 -52.76 33.99 17.53
CA HIS A 20 -52.66 33.02 16.43
C HIS A 20 -51.90 33.55 15.20
N THR A 21 -52.02 34.84 14.86
CA THR A 21 -51.26 35.43 13.75
C THR A 21 -49.77 35.65 14.09
N LEU A 22 -49.44 35.89 15.37
CA LEU A 22 -48.05 35.97 15.82
C LEU A 22 -47.36 34.60 15.94
N THR A 23 -48.10 33.52 16.25
CA THR A 23 -47.56 32.15 16.20
C THR A 23 -47.25 31.63 14.80
N PHE A 24 -47.75 32.26 13.73
CA PHE A 24 -47.46 31.83 12.36
C PHE A 24 -46.23 32.50 11.72
N LEU A 25 -45.89 33.75 12.09
CA LEU A 25 -44.80 34.49 11.42
C LEU A 25 -43.44 34.38 12.12
N PHE A 26 -43.42 34.23 13.45
CA PHE A 26 -42.15 34.13 14.21
C PHE A 26 -41.32 32.86 13.90
N PRO A 27 -41.89 31.65 13.74
CA PRO A 27 -41.09 30.49 13.33
C PRO A 27 -40.64 30.56 11.86
N ILE A 28 -41.40 31.22 10.98
CA ILE A 28 -41.02 31.37 9.55
C ILE A 28 -39.80 32.30 9.40
N ILE A 29 -39.73 33.38 10.18
CA ILE A 29 -38.59 34.31 10.12
C ILE A 29 -37.33 33.67 10.74
N LEU A 30 -37.47 32.80 11.73
CA LEU A 30 -36.35 31.99 12.25
C LEU A 30 -35.92 30.90 11.24
N LEU A 31 -36.86 30.22 10.58
CA LEU A 31 -36.58 29.25 9.51
C LEU A 31 -35.83 29.88 8.33
N LEU A 32 -36.22 31.08 7.89
CA LEU A 32 -35.56 31.78 6.78
C LEU A 32 -34.16 32.32 7.16
N TYR A 33 -33.89 32.57 8.44
CA TYR A 33 -32.54 32.94 8.90
C TYR A 33 -31.63 31.72 9.17
N SER A 34 -32.19 30.51 9.27
CA SER A 34 -31.44 29.26 9.39
C SER A 34 -31.28 28.49 8.07
N TYR A 35 -31.86 28.96 6.96
CA TYR A 35 -31.82 28.24 5.66
C TYR A 35 -30.79 28.77 4.65
N ASN A 36 -30.29 30.01 4.80
CA ASN A 36 -29.45 30.67 3.79
C ASN A 36 -27.99 30.89 4.24
N ALA A 37 -27.46 29.99 5.08
CA ALA A 37 -26.05 30.01 5.48
C ALA A 37 -25.42 28.62 5.26
N LEU A 38 -24.38 28.58 4.42
CA LEU A 38 -23.52 27.44 4.11
C LEU A 38 -24.08 26.41 3.09
N GLY A 39 -24.46 26.91 1.91
CA GLY A 39 -24.29 26.12 0.69
C GLY A 39 -22.81 25.96 0.34
N GLN A 40 -22.23 24.83 0.73
CA GLN A 40 -21.04 24.25 0.09
C GLN A 40 -21.38 22.79 -0.23
N PRO A 41 -20.99 22.23 -1.39
CA PRO A 41 -21.20 20.82 -1.66
C PRO A 41 -20.47 20.01 -0.58
N PRO A 42 -21.16 19.19 0.23
CA PRO A 42 -20.49 18.42 1.25
C PRO A 42 -19.59 17.39 0.57
N THR A 43 -18.38 17.24 1.09
CA THR A 43 -17.66 15.96 1.12
C THR A 43 -18.50 14.96 1.93
N SER A 44 -19.59 14.47 1.33
CA SER A 44 -20.58 13.65 2.01
C SER A 44 -19.99 12.29 2.35
N ILE A 45 -20.03 11.99 3.65
CA ILE A 45 -19.85 10.64 4.15
C ILE A 45 -21.23 9.98 4.05
N PHE A 46 -21.37 9.05 3.11
CA PHE A 46 -22.58 8.24 3.00
C PHE A 46 -22.47 7.07 3.98
N ALA A 47 -23.36 7.01 4.98
CA ALA A 47 -23.27 6.06 6.07
C ALA A 47 -24.26 4.89 5.90
N PHE A 48 -23.72 3.68 5.79
CA PHE A 48 -24.45 2.43 5.90
C PHE A 48 -24.44 1.97 7.36
N GLY A 49 -25.56 2.21 8.05
CA GLY A 49 -25.70 2.01 9.50
C GLY A 49 -25.39 3.26 10.35
N PRO A 50 -25.61 3.20 11.66
CA PRO A 50 -25.43 4.34 12.56
C PRO A 50 -23.94 4.68 12.75
N LEU A 51 -23.61 5.98 12.83
CA LEU A 51 -22.26 6.45 13.14
C LEU A 51 -21.88 6.13 14.60
N THR A 52 -20.77 5.42 14.79
CA THR A 52 -20.11 5.24 16.10
C THR A 52 -19.54 6.57 16.62
N HIS A 53 -19.02 6.60 17.85
CA HIS A 53 -18.24 7.76 18.35
C HIS A 53 -17.07 8.11 17.41
N PHE A 54 -16.33 7.11 16.91
CA PHE A 54 -15.30 7.31 15.89
C PHE A 54 -15.87 7.92 14.61
N GLY A 55 -16.97 7.37 14.08
CA GLY A 55 -17.62 7.86 12.86
C GLY A 55 -18.04 9.32 12.99
N GLN A 56 -18.61 9.71 14.14
CA GLN A 56 -18.99 11.10 14.43
C GLN A 56 -17.77 12.04 14.49
N ARG A 57 -16.66 11.64 15.13
CA ARG A 57 -15.41 12.43 15.17
C ARG A 57 -14.78 12.55 13.79
N LEU A 58 -14.78 11.49 13.00
CA LEU A 58 -14.26 11.50 11.63
C LEU A 58 -15.08 12.44 10.73
N THR A 59 -16.42 12.42 10.84
CA THR A 59 -17.31 13.36 10.15
C THR A 59 -17.02 14.82 10.53
N GLN A 60 -16.65 15.09 11.79
CA GLN A 60 -16.25 16.45 12.23
C GLN A 60 -14.93 16.91 11.58
N LEU A 61 -14.00 16.00 11.29
CA LEU A 61 -12.70 16.32 10.67
C LEU A 61 -12.78 16.52 9.14
N ILE A 62 -13.77 15.91 8.48
CA ILE A 62 -13.96 15.94 7.02
C ILE A 62 -14.81 17.15 6.56
N GLN A 63 -15.23 18.02 7.48
CA GLN A 63 -16.18 19.11 7.19
C GLN A 63 -15.73 20.06 6.05
N PRO A 64 -16.67 20.53 5.21
CA PRO A 64 -16.40 20.95 3.82
C PRO A 64 -15.65 22.28 3.60
N GLY A 65 -15.04 22.86 4.64
CA GLY A 65 -14.43 24.20 4.58
C GLY A 65 -13.01 24.28 4.02
N THR A 66 -12.40 23.20 3.54
CA THR A 66 -10.93 23.16 3.25
C THR A 66 -10.51 22.50 1.92
N THR A 67 -11.42 21.96 1.13
CA THR A 67 -11.12 21.26 -0.13
C THR A 67 -12.01 21.75 -1.25
N ASP A 68 -11.43 22.02 -2.44
CA ASP A 68 -12.20 22.30 -3.67
C ASP A 68 -13.23 21.17 -3.89
N SER A 69 -14.52 21.53 -3.82
CA SER A 69 -15.65 20.60 -3.73
C SER A 69 -15.73 19.60 -4.88
N ASP A 70 -15.35 20.02 -6.07
CA ASP A 70 -15.73 19.33 -7.31
C ASP A 70 -14.88 18.08 -7.60
N ASN A 71 -13.89 17.79 -6.75
CA ASN A 71 -12.84 16.84 -7.07
C ASN A 71 -12.56 15.73 -6.04
N THR A 72 -13.14 15.76 -4.85
CA THR A 72 -12.93 14.71 -3.83
C THR A 72 -13.66 13.40 -4.17
N SER A 73 -13.02 12.24 -3.96
CA SER A 73 -13.74 10.95 -3.96
C SER A 73 -14.71 10.90 -2.77
N PRO A 74 -15.98 10.48 -2.95
CA PRO A 74 -16.91 10.31 -1.84
C PRO A 74 -16.46 9.17 -0.93
N ILE A 75 -16.84 9.27 0.35
CA ILE A 75 -16.49 8.30 1.40
C ILE A 75 -17.77 7.55 1.79
N LEU A 76 -17.73 6.22 1.68
CA LEU A 76 -18.78 5.32 2.13
C LEU A 76 -18.36 4.77 3.49
N TYR A 77 -18.99 5.25 4.55
CA TYR A 77 -18.81 4.73 5.90
C TYR A 77 -19.73 3.54 6.11
N VAL A 78 -19.22 2.44 6.64
CA VAL A 78 -19.96 1.20 6.90
C VAL A 78 -19.69 0.79 8.34
N ASN A 79 -20.73 0.79 9.18
CA ASN A 79 -20.63 0.25 10.53
C ASN A 79 -20.73 -1.29 10.46
N SER A 80 -19.70 -2.01 10.88
CA SER A 80 -19.66 -3.48 10.74
C SER A 80 -20.67 -4.23 11.62
N ILE A 81 -21.36 -3.57 12.55
CA ILE A 81 -22.44 -4.15 13.36
C ILE A 81 -23.76 -4.17 12.59
N ALA A 82 -23.95 -3.24 11.64
CA ALA A 82 -25.16 -3.20 10.83
C ALA A 82 -25.12 -4.33 9.79
N PRO A 83 -26.06 -5.29 9.80
CA PRO A 83 -26.09 -6.34 8.80
C PRO A 83 -26.49 -5.73 7.45
N LEU A 84 -25.57 -5.73 6.49
CA LEU A 84 -25.85 -5.29 5.13
C LEU A 84 -26.58 -6.37 4.33
N SER A 85 -27.59 -5.96 3.57
CA SER A 85 -28.21 -6.78 2.54
C SER A 85 -27.24 -7.09 1.39
N PRO A 86 -27.52 -8.14 0.58
CA PRO A 86 -26.74 -8.42 -0.62
C PRO A 86 -26.72 -7.24 -1.61
N ASP A 87 -27.83 -6.50 -1.71
CA ASP A 87 -27.99 -5.38 -2.63
C ASP A 87 -27.13 -4.18 -2.21
N GLU A 88 -27.17 -3.78 -0.93
CA GLU A 88 -26.28 -2.73 -0.38
C GLU A 88 -24.80 -3.05 -0.61
N ILE A 89 -24.39 -4.32 -0.49
CA ILE A 89 -23.02 -4.75 -0.77
C ILE A 89 -22.68 -4.63 -2.25
N ASN A 90 -23.63 -4.86 -3.16
CA ASN A 90 -23.45 -4.67 -4.59
C ASN A 90 -23.37 -3.17 -4.95
N ASP A 91 -24.14 -2.31 -4.28
CA ASP A 91 -24.07 -0.85 -4.45
C ASP A 91 -22.73 -0.30 -3.95
N ILE A 92 -22.28 -0.71 -2.75
CA ILE A 92 -20.96 -0.35 -2.20
C ILE A 92 -19.84 -0.80 -3.16
N LYS A 93 -19.94 -2.01 -3.74
CA LYS A 93 -19.02 -2.48 -4.78
C LYS A 93 -19.07 -1.60 -6.03
N ALA A 94 -20.25 -1.24 -6.52
CA ALA A 94 -20.42 -0.42 -7.71
C ALA A 94 -19.76 0.96 -7.54
N LEU A 95 -19.99 1.60 -6.39
CA LEU A 95 -19.40 2.88 -6.02
C LEU A 95 -17.88 2.79 -5.78
N LEU A 96 -17.40 1.74 -5.10
CA LEU A 96 -15.96 1.47 -4.96
C LEU A 96 -15.26 1.32 -6.33
N ASN A 97 -15.91 0.62 -7.28
CA ASN A 97 -15.44 0.53 -8.66
C ASN A 97 -15.48 1.87 -9.41
N ALA A 98 -16.34 2.82 -9.01
CA ALA A 98 -16.44 4.16 -9.60
C ALA A 98 -15.36 5.14 -9.09
N GLY A 99 -14.61 4.77 -8.05
CA GLY A 99 -13.55 5.55 -7.42
C GLY A 99 -13.88 6.09 -6.02
N SER A 100 -14.98 5.65 -5.40
CA SER A 100 -15.29 5.96 -4.00
C SER A 100 -14.32 5.26 -3.04
N ILE A 101 -14.17 5.84 -1.84
CA ILE A 101 -13.42 5.23 -0.73
C ILE A 101 -14.43 4.54 0.18
N VAL A 102 -14.22 3.27 0.52
CA VAL A 102 -15.02 2.56 1.54
C VAL A 102 -14.25 2.56 2.86
N LEU A 103 -14.92 2.85 3.96
CA LEU A 103 -14.38 2.78 5.32
C LEU A 103 -15.29 1.85 6.14
N LEU A 104 -14.74 0.72 6.55
CA LEU A 104 -15.38 -0.24 7.45
C LEU A 104 -14.94 0.05 8.88
N ASP A 105 -15.90 0.22 9.77
CA ASP A 105 -15.69 0.57 11.18
C ASP A 105 -16.17 -0.55 12.11
N SER A 106 -15.25 -1.12 12.87
CA SER A 106 -15.51 -2.15 13.90
C SER A 106 -15.18 -1.67 15.33
N THR A 107 -15.17 -0.36 15.57
CA THR A 107 -14.87 0.20 16.89
C THR A 107 -15.82 -0.25 18.00
N VAL A 108 -17.06 -0.64 17.68
CA VAL A 108 -18.05 -1.03 18.70
C VAL A 108 -18.20 -2.56 18.85
N ASP A 109 -17.65 -3.37 17.92
CA ASP A 109 -17.69 -4.84 18.00
C ASP A 109 -16.55 -5.49 17.19
N TYR A 110 -15.84 -6.43 17.83
CA TYR A 110 -14.72 -7.18 17.23
C TYR A 110 -15.11 -8.62 16.86
N SER A 111 -16.38 -8.87 16.54
CA SER A 111 -16.96 -10.19 16.19
C SER A 111 -16.41 -10.86 14.93
N GLY A 112 -15.38 -10.30 14.29
CA GLY A 112 -14.86 -10.76 12.99
C GLY A 112 -15.73 -10.36 11.79
N THR A 113 -16.87 -9.69 12.00
CA THR A 113 -17.79 -9.27 10.91
C THR A 113 -17.10 -8.34 9.91
N ILE A 114 -16.16 -7.49 10.34
CA ILE A 114 -15.35 -6.65 9.45
C ILE A 114 -14.47 -7.47 8.49
N LYS A 115 -14.01 -8.66 8.90
CA LYS A 115 -13.23 -9.59 8.05
C LYS A 115 -14.11 -10.15 6.93
N GLU A 116 -15.36 -10.50 7.23
CA GLU A 116 -16.32 -10.94 6.20
C GLU A 116 -16.66 -9.77 5.25
N LEU A 117 -16.97 -8.58 5.77
CA LEU A 117 -17.34 -7.42 4.97
C LEU A 117 -16.19 -6.96 4.06
N SER A 118 -14.95 -6.88 4.55
CA SER A 118 -13.81 -6.47 3.72
C SER A 118 -13.49 -7.52 2.65
N THR A 119 -13.66 -8.81 2.96
CA THR A 119 -13.57 -9.89 1.97
C THR A 119 -14.62 -9.70 0.89
N ARG A 120 -15.89 -9.53 1.29
CA ARG A 120 -17.02 -9.40 0.35
C ARG A 120 -16.94 -8.14 -0.50
N ILE A 121 -16.46 -7.01 0.03
CA ILE A 121 -16.43 -5.70 -0.66
C ILE A 121 -15.12 -5.49 -1.45
N GLY A 122 -13.97 -5.67 -0.79
CA GLY A 122 -12.65 -5.40 -1.38
C GLY A 122 -11.94 -6.62 -1.95
N GLY A 123 -12.42 -7.83 -1.63
CA GLY A 123 -11.80 -9.11 -2.01
C GLY A 123 -10.80 -9.66 -0.99
N ILE A 124 -10.49 -8.92 0.09
CA ILE A 124 -9.49 -9.30 1.08
C ILE A 124 -10.04 -9.13 2.49
N GLY A 125 -9.98 -10.18 3.29
CA GLY A 125 -10.44 -10.18 4.69
C GLY A 125 -9.46 -9.48 5.62
N PHE A 126 -9.93 -8.60 6.50
CA PHE A 126 -9.12 -7.90 7.50
C PHE A 126 -9.76 -7.98 8.87
N ASN A 127 -9.02 -8.40 9.89
CA ASN A 127 -9.45 -8.35 11.29
C ASN A 127 -8.72 -7.22 12.02
N SER A 128 -9.16 -5.97 11.78
CA SER A 128 -8.54 -4.73 12.26
C SER A 128 -9.62 -3.70 12.60
N THR A 129 -9.34 -2.77 13.51
CA THR A 129 -10.36 -1.85 14.09
C THR A 129 -11.07 -1.00 13.02
N ILE A 130 -10.30 -0.38 12.12
CA ILE A 130 -10.80 0.32 10.93
C ILE A 130 -10.10 -0.23 9.69
N VAL A 131 -10.87 -0.46 8.62
CA VAL A 131 -10.35 -0.91 7.33
C VAL A 131 -10.85 0.04 6.24
N MET A 132 -9.92 0.70 5.55
CA MET A 132 -10.20 1.59 4.42
C MET A 132 -9.81 0.90 3.11
N ILE A 133 -10.68 0.99 2.11
CA ILE A 133 -10.54 0.34 0.80
C ILE A 133 -10.75 1.40 -0.28
N ARG A 134 -9.83 1.48 -1.25
CA ARG A 134 -10.09 2.15 -2.53
C ARG A 134 -9.72 1.23 -3.68
N LYS A 135 -10.30 1.46 -4.86
CA LYS A 135 -9.73 0.93 -6.11
C LYS A 135 -8.96 2.03 -6.84
N ARG A 136 -7.76 1.68 -7.29
CA ARG A 136 -6.94 2.53 -8.17
C ARG A 136 -7.58 2.64 -9.55
N PRO A 137 -7.21 3.64 -10.38
CA PRO A 137 -7.74 3.77 -11.75
C PRO A 137 -7.49 2.56 -12.67
N ASP A 138 -6.56 1.67 -12.33
CA ASP A 138 -6.32 0.41 -13.03
C ASP A 138 -7.17 -0.76 -12.49
N GLY A 139 -8.08 -0.51 -11.55
CA GLY A 139 -8.94 -1.51 -10.89
C GLY A 139 -8.31 -2.24 -9.72
N THR A 140 -7.01 -2.06 -9.46
CA THR A 140 -6.30 -2.75 -8.37
C THR A 140 -6.72 -2.15 -7.02
N PRO A 141 -7.19 -2.95 -6.04
CA PRO A 141 -7.54 -2.45 -4.72
C PRO A 141 -6.29 -2.05 -3.93
N GLU A 142 -6.44 -1.05 -3.08
CA GLU A 142 -5.44 -0.59 -2.11
C GLU A 142 -6.11 -0.51 -0.74
N PHE A 143 -5.45 -1.07 0.27
CA PHE A 143 -6.00 -1.23 1.60
C PHE A 143 -5.21 -0.42 2.62
N LYS A 144 -5.93 0.12 3.61
CA LYS A 144 -5.33 0.65 4.82
C LYS A 144 -6.03 0.13 6.06
N GLU A 145 -5.26 -0.31 7.03
CA GLU A 145 -5.71 -0.78 8.32
C GLU A 145 -5.26 0.19 9.40
N LEU A 146 -6.15 0.48 10.35
CA LEU A 146 -5.81 1.20 11.57
C LEU A 146 -6.23 0.35 12.76
N VAL A 147 -5.26 0.07 13.64
CA VAL A 147 -5.39 -0.79 14.81
C VAL A 147 -5.03 0.02 16.05
N TRP A 148 -5.87 -0.05 17.08
CA TRP A 148 -5.55 0.49 18.40
C TRP A 148 -4.88 -0.59 19.26
N PHE A 149 -3.74 -0.29 19.87
CA PHE A 149 -3.13 -1.19 20.86
C PHE A 149 -4.11 -1.41 22.04
N SER A 150 -4.17 -2.65 22.54
CA SER A 150 -5.06 -3.02 23.64
C SER A 150 -4.32 -4.03 24.51
N ASP A 151 -3.89 -3.59 25.70
CA ASP A 151 -3.13 -4.36 26.71
C ASP A 151 -3.92 -5.53 27.35
N THR A 152 -5.02 -5.92 26.71
CA THR A 152 -5.96 -6.93 27.20
C THR A 152 -5.52 -8.31 26.75
N GLU A 153 -4.42 -8.83 27.32
CA GLU A 153 -4.10 -10.27 27.29
C GLU A 153 -5.28 -11.11 27.84
N THR A 154 -6.06 -10.52 28.75
CA THR A 154 -7.39 -11.00 29.09
C THR A 154 -8.32 -10.79 27.88
N ASN A 155 -8.76 -11.89 27.26
CA ASN A 155 -9.74 -11.95 26.14
C ASN A 155 -11.16 -11.40 26.46
N GLN A 156 -11.26 -10.48 27.42
CA GLN A 156 -12.42 -9.69 27.77
C GLN A 156 -12.00 -8.22 27.80
N LYS A 157 -11.72 -7.63 26.63
CA LYS A 157 -11.93 -6.19 26.47
C LYS A 157 -13.43 -5.97 26.78
N PRO A 158 -13.78 -5.17 27.80
CA PRO A 158 -15.19 -4.94 28.10
C PRO A 158 -15.86 -4.36 26.87
N THR A 159 -17.12 -4.70 26.62
CA THR A 159 -17.97 -4.16 25.53
C THR A 159 -18.34 -2.68 25.74
N THR A 160 -17.52 -1.95 26.48
CA THR A 160 -17.52 -0.50 26.56
C THR A 160 -16.92 0.06 25.29
N GLU A 161 -17.75 0.81 24.58
CA GLU A 161 -17.41 1.90 23.66
C GLU A 161 -16.02 2.51 23.94
N TYR A 162 -15.20 2.68 22.89
CA TYR A 162 -13.90 3.37 22.98
C TYR A 162 -14.06 4.70 23.71
N LEU A 163 -13.10 5.03 24.57
CA LEU A 163 -13.14 6.32 25.27
C LEU A 163 -13.12 7.44 24.23
N ASP A 164 -13.86 8.53 24.48
CA ASP A 164 -13.97 9.68 23.56
C ASP A 164 -12.61 10.16 23.02
N PHE A 165 -11.56 10.08 23.86
CA PHE A 165 -10.18 10.39 23.50
C PHE A 165 -9.58 9.40 22.48
N GLU A 166 -9.75 8.09 22.67
CA GLU A 166 -9.26 7.06 21.74
C GLU A 166 -9.98 7.17 20.40
N ALA A 167 -11.29 7.37 20.41
CA ALA A 167 -12.10 7.62 19.22
C ALA A 167 -11.65 8.89 18.47
N GLU A 168 -11.28 9.95 19.19
CA GLU A 168 -10.72 11.18 18.60
C GLU A 168 -9.33 10.94 17.97
N GLN A 169 -8.43 10.18 18.62
CA GLN A 169 -7.11 9.86 18.05
C GLN A 169 -7.23 8.95 16.82
N LEU A 170 -8.08 7.92 16.88
CA LEU A 170 -8.38 7.06 15.73
C LEU A 170 -8.95 7.87 14.56
N ALA A 171 -9.87 8.80 14.82
CA ALA A 171 -10.44 9.65 13.78
C ALA A 171 -9.38 10.59 13.15
N LYS A 172 -8.51 11.20 13.95
CA LYS A 172 -7.39 12.04 13.47
C LYS A 172 -6.42 11.24 12.59
N GLU A 173 -6.04 10.04 13.02
CA GLU A 173 -5.09 9.24 12.26
C GLU A 173 -5.73 8.65 11.00
N CYS A 174 -6.98 8.19 11.07
CA CYS A 174 -7.74 7.78 9.89
C CYS A 174 -7.83 8.93 8.87
N TYR A 175 -8.15 10.15 9.31
CA TYR A 175 -8.12 11.33 8.45
C TYR A 175 -6.72 11.58 7.84
N ARG A 176 -5.64 11.46 8.61
CA ARG A 176 -4.26 11.54 8.12
C ARG A 176 -3.94 10.44 7.08
N MET A 177 -4.47 9.23 7.26
CA MET A 177 -4.34 8.12 6.31
C MET A 177 -5.15 8.34 5.02
N LEU A 178 -6.30 9.00 5.11
CA LEU A 178 -7.17 9.33 3.98
C LEU A 178 -6.66 10.53 3.15
N GLN A 179 -5.89 11.46 3.71
CA GLN A 179 -5.40 12.65 2.99
C GLN A 179 -4.76 12.34 1.62
N PRO A 180 -3.85 11.36 1.45
CA PRO A 180 -3.28 10.99 0.15
C PRO A 180 -4.25 10.29 -0.83
N TRP A 181 -5.47 9.99 -0.39
CA TRP A 181 -6.55 9.42 -1.21
C TRP A 181 -7.58 10.49 -1.60
N LEU A 182 -7.91 11.40 -0.69
CA LEU A 182 -8.83 12.52 -0.92
C LEU A 182 -8.22 13.57 -1.85
N GLN A 183 -6.92 13.81 -1.72
CA GLN A 183 -6.17 14.59 -2.70
C GLN A 183 -6.08 13.76 -3.98
N ARG A 184 -6.83 14.14 -5.03
CA ARG A 184 -6.67 13.53 -6.36
C ARG A 184 -5.18 13.54 -6.69
N PRO A 185 -4.60 12.40 -7.14
CA PRO A 185 -3.24 12.39 -7.65
C PRO A 185 -3.18 13.47 -8.73
N ARG A 186 -2.43 14.55 -8.48
CA ARG A 186 -2.10 15.51 -9.56
C ARG A 186 -1.53 14.65 -10.65
N HIS A 187 -2.23 14.60 -11.78
CA HIS A 187 -1.94 13.67 -12.86
C HIS A 187 -0.58 14.08 -13.43
N ARG A 188 0.49 13.57 -12.80
CA ARG A 188 1.83 13.62 -13.37
C ARG A 188 1.67 12.83 -14.64
N SER A 189 1.62 13.57 -15.74
CA SER A 189 1.82 13.09 -17.09
C SER A 189 3.27 12.63 -17.20
N GLY A 190 3.61 11.60 -16.42
CA GLY A 190 4.76 10.76 -16.68
C GLY A 190 4.66 10.30 -18.13
N PRO A 191 5.79 10.19 -18.83
CA PRO A 191 5.80 9.94 -20.26
C PRO A 191 4.88 8.74 -20.55
N LYS A 192 3.81 8.97 -21.33
CA LYS A 192 2.93 7.89 -21.80
C LYS A 192 3.87 6.82 -22.37
N PRO A 193 3.85 5.56 -21.91
CA PRO A 193 4.84 4.57 -22.32
C PRO A 193 4.75 4.35 -23.83
N VAL A 194 5.69 4.96 -24.57
CA VAL A 194 5.83 4.81 -26.02
C VAL A 194 6.54 3.50 -26.26
N GLY A 195 5.78 2.41 -26.28
CA GLY A 195 6.30 1.06 -26.43
C GLY A 195 5.20 0.05 -26.73
N LYS A 196 5.61 -1.14 -27.17
CA LYS A 196 4.70 -2.27 -27.36
C LYS A 196 3.84 -2.46 -26.11
N VAL A 197 2.55 -2.71 -26.29
CA VAL A 197 1.63 -3.01 -25.20
C VAL A 197 2.23 -4.14 -24.36
N PRO A 198 2.34 -3.97 -23.02
CA PRO A 198 2.89 -5.01 -22.18
C PRO A 198 2.02 -6.25 -22.30
N ALA A 199 2.65 -7.39 -22.58
CA ALA A 199 2.00 -8.69 -22.55
C ALA A 199 1.36 -8.92 -21.17
N TRP A 200 0.28 -9.70 -21.14
CA TRP A 200 -0.47 -10.01 -19.92
C TRP A 200 0.45 -10.49 -18.79
N LYS A 201 0.11 -10.16 -17.55
CA LYS A 201 0.88 -10.60 -16.39
C LYS A 201 -0.03 -11.36 -15.43
N PRO A 202 0.25 -12.65 -15.15
CA PRO A 202 -0.33 -13.40 -14.04
C PRO A 202 0.31 -12.95 -12.72
N GLU A 203 0.30 -11.65 -12.47
CA GLU A 203 0.88 -10.99 -11.30
C GLU A 203 -0.04 -9.84 -10.92
N VAL A 204 -0.51 -9.86 -9.68
CA VAL A 204 -1.27 -8.76 -9.09
C VAL A 204 -0.58 -8.32 -7.82
N SER A 205 -0.36 -7.01 -7.70
CA SER A 205 0.31 -6.39 -6.57
C SER A 205 -0.69 -5.62 -5.73
N ILE A 206 -0.91 -6.09 -4.51
CA ILE A 206 -1.85 -5.51 -3.56
C ILE A 206 -1.06 -4.65 -2.57
N PRO A 207 -1.22 -3.32 -2.57
CA PRO A 207 -0.60 -2.43 -1.60
C PRO A 207 -1.44 -2.37 -0.32
N ILE A 208 -0.79 -2.56 0.81
CA ILE A 208 -1.41 -2.64 2.14
C ILE A 208 -0.63 -1.73 3.09
N GLU A 209 -1.33 -0.77 3.69
CA GLU A 209 -0.78 0.07 4.76
C GLU A 209 -1.40 -0.32 6.10
N ILE A 210 -0.61 -0.71 7.09
CA ILE A 210 -1.08 -0.93 8.47
C ILE A 210 -0.51 0.17 9.36
N ARG A 211 -1.38 0.75 10.20
CA ARG A 211 -0.96 1.60 11.30
C ARG A 211 -1.46 1.04 12.64
N GLN A 212 -0.54 0.89 13.59
CA GLN A 212 -0.85 0.58 14.98
C GLN A 212 -0.52 1.82 15.82
N LEU A 213 -1.43 2.21 16.71
CA LEU A 213 -1.27 3.34 17.61
C LEU A 213 -1.31 2.90 19.08
N GLY A 214 -0.65 3.67 19.94
CA GLY A 214 -0.94 3.69 21.37
C GLY A 214 -0.23 2.62 22.19
N PHE A 215 0.83 1.99 21.67
CA PHE A 215 1.57 1.00 22.45
C PHE A 215 2.56 1.67 23.43
N PRO A 216 2.79 1.08 24.61
CA PRO A 216 3.69 1.63 25.62
C PRO A 216 5.16 1.27 25.35
N CYS A 217 6.07 2.20 25.66
CA CYS A 217 7.51 2.00 25.59
C CYS A 217 8.06 1.57 26.95
N MET A 218 7.81 0.31 27.32
CA MET A 218 8.15 -0.21 28.64
C MET A 218 9.67 -0.36 28.81
N VAL A 219 10.28 0.59 29.53
CA VAL A 219 11.73 0.69 29.78
C VAL A 219 12.06 0.81 31.26
N GLY A 220 13.31 0.52 31.65
CA GLY A 220 13.71 0.52 33.06
C GLY A 220 13.47 1.87 33.76
N SER A 221 12.79 1.87 34.92
CA SER A 221 12.43 3.12 35.61
C SER A 221 13.61 3.83 36.25
N ARG A 222 14.53 3.05 36.83
CA ARG A 222 15.66 3.55 37.62
C ARG A 222 16.91 2.71 37.41
N TYR A 223 18.01 3.38 37.09
CA TYR A 223 19.34 2.78 37.02
C TYR A 223 20.11 3.05 38.31
N GLU A 224 20.76 2.02 38.86
CA GLU A 224 21.67 2.08 40.01
C GLU A 224 23.05 1.50 39.61
N GLY A 225 24.12 2.24 39.88
CA GLY A 225 25.48 1.88 39.51
C GLY A 225 26.49 2.11 40.63
N ASN A 226 27.57 1.33 40.65
CA ASN A 226 28.67 1.49 41.59
C ASN A 226 30.03 1.20 40.92
N ASN A 227 30.86 2.23 40.80
CA ASN A 227 32.13 2.15 40.07
C ASN A 227 33.23 1.41 40.83
N VAL A 228 33.05 1.19 42.14
CA VAL A 228 34.02 0.50 43.01
C VAL A 228 33.91 -1.01 42.82
N THR A 229 32.68 -1.52 42.71
CA THR A 229 32.38 -2.94 42.48
C THR A 229 32.20 -3.29 41.01
N GLY A 230 32.00 -2.29 40.14
CA GLY A 230 31.58 -2.49 38.75
C GLY A 230 30.11 -2.89 38.62
N TYR A 231 29.34 -2.87 39.73
CA TYR A 231 27.94 -3.28 39.75
C TYR A 231 27.06 -2.28 39.02
N SER A 232 26.16 -2.79 38.17
CA SER A 232 25.13 -2.03 37.49
C SER A 232 23.84 -2.82 37.52
N ALA A 233 22.76 -2.21 37.99
CA ALA A 233 21.44 -2.81 38.03
C ALA A 233 20.37 -1.79 37.62
N TRP A 234 19.21 -2.32 37.26
CA TRP A 234 17.99 -1.55 37.10
C TRP A 234 17.00 -1.97 38.17
N SER A 235 16.10 -1.07 38.56
CA SER A 235 14.86 -1.43 39.24
C SER A 235 14.10 -2.49 38.45
N ASP A 236 13.37 -3.36 39.14
CA ASP A 236 12.49 -4.34 38.47
C ASP A 236 11.34 -3.65 37.72
N GLU A 237 10.87 -2.52 38.24
CA GLU A 237 9.88 -1.62 37.66
C GLU A 237 10.25 -1.14 36.24
N LEU A 238 9.26 -1.19 35.35
CA LEU A 238 9.26 -0.59 34.03
C LEU A 238 8.31 0.62 34.01
N ILE A 239 8.68 1.66 33.29
CA ILE A 239 7.83 2.82 32.96
C ILE A 239 7.58 2.85 31.47
N ASP A 240 6.40 3.31 31.06
CA ASP A 240 6.17 3.74 29.69
C ASP A 240 6.84 5.10 29.48
N ALA A 241 7.93 5.12 28.71
CA ALA A 241 8.66 6.36 28.41
C ALA A 241 8.14 7.11 27.17
N CYS A 242 7.06 6.63 26.55
CA CYS A 242 6.41 7.26 25.40
C CYS A 242 5.02 7.84 25.72
N ASP A 243 4.52 7.73 26.96
CA ASP A 243 3.20 8.25 27.36
C ASP A 243 2.05 7.73 26.44
N ASN A 244 2.12 6.47 26.01
CA ASN A 244 1.28 5.79 25.01
C ASN A 244 1.19 6.54 23.65
N SER A 245 2.25 7.26 23.25
CA SER A 245 2.32 7.94 21.94
C SER A 245 3.05 7.15 20.85
N ALA A 246 3.63 6.00 21.17
CA ALA A 246 4.36 5.20 20.19
C ALA A 246 3.43 4.59 19.14
N SER A 247 3.96 4.43 17.93
CA SER A 247 3.20 3.98 16.77
C SER A 247 4.05 3.20 15.78
N ALA A 248 3.38 2.38 14.97
CA ALA A 248 3.98 1.62 13.89
C ALA A 248 3.19 1.89 12.61
N SER A 249 3.86 2.17 11.49
CA SER A 249 3.24 2.45 10.20
C SER A 249 4.01 1.74 9.08
N PHE A 250 3.46 0.63 8.62
CA PHE A 250 4.07 -0.18 7.57
C PHE A 250 3.24 -0.13 6.30
N PHE A 251 3.89 0.09 5.17
CA PHE A 251 3.32 -0.12 3.84
C PHE A 251 4.12 -1.21 3.15
N TYR A 252 3.45 -2.30 2.79
CA TYR A 252 4.04 -3.38 2.02
C TYR A 252 3.17 -3.75 0.82
N ASN A 253 3.78 -4.40 -0.17
CA ASN A 253 3.08 -4.94 -1.31
C ASN A 253 3.04 -6.47 -1.19
N VAL A 254 1.86 -7.05 -1.36
CA VAL A 254 1.65 -8.48 -1.51
C VAL A 254 1.44 -8.77 -2.99
N ASP A 255 2.42 -9.41 -3.62
CA ASP A 255 2.33 -9.85 -5.00
C ASP A 255 1.87 -11.32 -5.05
N LEU A 256 0.70 -11.56 -5.63
CA LEU A 256 0.19 -12.90 -5.92
C LEU A 256 0.54 -13.22 -7.38
N ILE A 257 1.32 -14.28 -7.61
CA ILE A 257 1.92 -14.56 -8.92
C ILE A 257 1.72 -16.02 -9.31
N ARG A 258 1.32 -16.25 -10.56
CA ARG A 258 1.24 -17.59 -11.16
C ARG A 258 2.24 -17.71 -12.30
N SER A 259 3.13 -18.70 -12.24
CA SER A 259 4.08 -19.00 -13.31
C SER A 259 3.78 -20.35 -13.92
N SER A 260 3.50 -20.37 -15.22
CA SER A 260 3.47 -21.59 -16.03
C SER A 260 4.86 -21.91 -16.56
N ARG A 261 5.12 -23.17 -16.94
CA ARG A 261 6.41 -23.55 -17.54
C ARG A 261 6.42 -23.22 -19.03
N SER A 262 7.01 -22.09 -19.42
CA SER A 262 7.26 -21.73 -20.82
C SER A 262 8.67 -22.12 -21.27
N ASN A 263 9.66 -22.04 -20.38
CA ASN A 263 11.05 -22.38 -20.69
C ASN A 263 11.71 -23.23 -19.58
N LYS A 264 13.05 -23.33 -19.57
CA LYS A 264 13.81 -24.10 -18.56
C LYS A 264 13.94 -23.39 -17.20
N ALA A 265 13.82 -22.08 -17.15
CA ALA A 265 14.01 -21.25 -15.95
C ALA A 265 12.68 -20.91 -15.24
N SER A 266 11.60 -20.72 -15.99
CA SER A 266 10.25 -20.56 -15.42
C SER A 266 9.77 -21.86 -14.76
N HIS A 267 9.48 -21.84 -13.46
CA HIS A 267 8.84 -22.97 -12.78
C HIS A 267 7.34 -23.00 -13.05
N ASN A 268 6.73 -24.19 -13.00
CA ASN A 268 5.26 -24.32 -12.93
C ASN A 268 4.82 -24.24 -11.46
N ALA A 269 4.56 -23.04 -10.95
CA ALA A 269 4.31 -22.79 -9.54
C ALA A 269 3.32 -21.63 -9.30
N LYS A 270 2.86 -21.50 -8.06
CA LYS A 270 2.19 -20.29 -7.53
C LYS A 270 3.14 -19.66 -6.51
N TYR A 271 3.16 -18.34 -6.42
CA TYR A 271 4.00 -17.59 -5.49
C TYR A 271 3.19 -16.52 -4.76
N ILE A 272 3.62 -16.24 -3.54
CA ILE A 272 3.32 -15.00 -2.83
C ILE A 272 4.64 -14.31 -2.50
N ARG A 273 4.77 -13.02 -2.86
CA ARG A 273 5.93 -12.19 -2.51
C ARG A 273 5.46 -11.02 -1.66
N ILE A 274 6.11 -10.81 -0.52
CA ILE A 274 5.82 -9.72 0.42
C ILE A 274 7.04 -8.81 0.43
N THR A 275 6.84 -7.54 0.09
CA THR A 275 7.93 -6.55 -0.08
C THR A 275 7.62 -5.26 0.67
N MET A 276 8.54 -4.84 1.55
CA MET A 276 8.58 -3.54 2.21
C MET A 276 9.82 -2.80 1.72
N ASP A 277 9.63 -1.70 0.98
CA ASP A 277 10.70 -0.89 0.38
C ASP A 277 10.68 0.56 0.91
N PRO A 278 11.54 0.89 1.88
CA PRO A 278 11.60 2.23 2.46
C PRO A 278 11.96 3.34 1.47
N GLY A 279 12.62 3.01 0.35
CA GLY A 279 13.03 3.97 -0.66
C GLY A 279 11.90 4.49 -1.55
N SER A 280 10.75 3.80 -1.61
CA SER A 280 9.62 4.21 -2.45
C SER A 280 8.40 4.64 -1.64
N ASN A 281 7.85 3.77 -0.79
CA ASN A 281 6.72 4.05 0.08
C ASN A 281 6.51 2.88 1.07
N ALA A 282 7.21 2.86 2.21
CA ALA A 282 7.04 1.81 3.23
C ALA A 282 6.28 2.26 4.50
N GLY A 283 5.64 3.44 4.47
CA GLY A 283 5.06 4.05 5.68
C GLY A 283 6.11 4.68 6.58
N ALA A 284 5.68 5.22 7.72
CA ALA A 284 6.55 5.95 8.66
C ALA A 284 7.39 5.02 9.57
N GLY A 285 7.26 3.70 9.42
CA GLY A 285 7.95 2.71 10.22
C GLY A 285 7.54 2.76 11.70
N TRP A 286 8.46 2.34 12.56
CA TRP A 286 8.35 2.48 14.00
C TRP A 286 8.70 3.91 14.46
N HIS A 287 7.86 4.48 15.32
CA HIS A 287 8.08 5.72 16.07
C HIS A 287 7.85 5.44 17.56
N LEU A 288 8.80 5.87 18.40
CA LEU A 288 8.71 5.83 19.86
C LEU A 288 8.42 7.25 20.40
N VAL A 289 9.32 8.18 20.10
CA VAL A 289 9.30 9.58 20.54
C VAL A 289 9.95 10.48 19.50
N ASP A 290 9.63 11.77 19.50
CA ASP A 290 10.30 12.73 18.59
C ASP A 290 11.77 13.00 18.98
N GLN A 291 12.11 12.92 20.27
CA GLN A 291 13.47 13.02 20.81
C GLN A 291 13.59 12.20 22.11
N PRO A 292 14.69 11.45 22.32
CA PRO A 292 14.96 10.80 23.60
C PRO A 292 15.29 11.86 24.66
N ARG A 293 14.99 11.54 25.92
CA ARG A 293 15.19 12.45 27.06
C ARG A 293 16.37 11.97 27.92
N HIS A 294 17.09 12.92 28.50
CA HIS A 294 18.02 12.65 29.61
C HIS A 294 17.40 13.07 30.93
N TYR A 295 17.62 12.28 31.98
CA TYR A 295 17.42 12.74 33.36
C TYR A 295 18.37 12.04 34.34
N HIS A 296 18.28 12.41 35.62
CA HIS A 296 19.04 11.79 36.70
C HIS A 296 18.15 10.89 37.54
N THR A 297 18.46 9.59 37.60
CA THR A 297 17.81 8.63 38.52
C THR A 297 18.28 8.81 39.96
N TRP A 298 19.45 9.41 40.13
CA TRP A 298 19.99 9.89 41.39
C TRP A 298 21.01 11.00 41.12
N TYR A 299 21.02 12.05 41.95
CA TYR A 299 21.91 13.20 41.76
C TYR A 299 22.39 13.76 43.10
N GLU A 300 23.69 13.68 43.35
CA GLU A 300 24.37 14.41 44.43
C GLU A 300 25.13 15.62 43.86
N SER A 301 25.80 15.46 42.71
CA SER A 301 26.53 16.55 42.08
C SER A 301 26.81 16.33 40.58
N ARG A 302 27.33 17.37 39.92
CA ARG A 302 27.94 17.27 38.57
C ARG A 302 29.16 16.35 38.50
N THR A 303 29.61 15.74 39.59
CA THR A 303 30.66 14.71 39.56
C THR A 303 30.19 13.35 40.10
N ASN A 304 29.05 13.27 40.78
CA ASN A 304 28.48 12.04 41.32
C ASN A 304 26.96 12.00 41.04
N ARG A 305 26.57 11.26 39.99
CA ARG A 305 25.19 11.16 39.50
C ARG A 305 24.96 9.85 38.73
N GLU A 306 23.73 9.38 38.76
CA GLU A 306 23.22 8.31 37.90
C GLU A 306 22.35 8.95 36.81
N THR A 307 22.45 8.45 35.60
CA THR A 307 21.85 9.04 34.40
C THR A 307 21.02 8.01 33.66
N TRP A 308 19.89 8.47 33.15
CA TRP A 308 18.98 7.73 32.29
C TRP A 308 18.88 8.44 30.95
N PHE A 309 18.83 7.67 29.86
CA PHE A 309 18.64 8.16 28.49
C PHE A 309 17.72 7.22 27.69
N GLY A 310 16.72 7.77 27.01
CA GLY A 310 15.81 6.97 26.19
C GLY A 310 14.43 7.63 25.96
N PRO A 311 13.44 6.87 25.48
CA PRO A 311 13.57 5.50 24.98
C PRO A 311 14.27 5.47 23.61
N ILE A 312 14.98 4.39 23.33
CA ILE A 312 15.57 4.08 22.01
C ILE A 312 15.36 2.59 21.68
N ALA A 313 15.35 2.20 20.40
CA ALA A 313 15.28 0.81 19.99
C ALA A 313 16.66 0.13 20.03
N ASP A 314 16.85 -0.89 20.88
CA ASP A 314 18.06 -1.71 20.90
C ASP A 314 18.20 -2.56 19.62
N ASN A 315 17.05 -3.03 19.12
CA ASN A 315 16.93 -3.75 17.87
C ASN A 315 15.52 -3.59 17.29
N TYR A 316 15.42 -3.92 16.00
CA TYR A 316 14.17 -4.22 15.30
C TYR A 316 14.25 -5.62 14.72
N SER A 317 13.12 -6.32 14.60
CA SER A 317 13.06 -7.60 13.89
C SER A 317 11.86 -7.71 12.97
N VAL A 318 12.00 -8.57 11.96
CA VAL A 318 10.90 -9.02 11.09
C VAL A 318 11.06 -10.51 10.87
N SER A 319 9.98 -11.28 11.02
CA SER A 319 9.90 -12.67 10.56
C SER A 319 8.61 -12.92 9.77
N LEU A 320 8.71 -13.84 8.80
CA LEU A 320 7.59 -14.39 8.05
C LEU A 320 7.70 -15.91 8.11
N GLU A 321 6.88 -16.52 8.97
CA GLU A 321 6.87 -17.95 9.26
C GLU A 321 5.70 -18.64 8.53
N PRO A 322 5.97 -19.60 7.62
CA PRO A 322 4.91 -20.38 7.01
C PRO A 322 4.33 -21.40 8.00
N LEU A 323 3.01 -21.36 8.21
CA LEU A 323 2.29 -22.35 9.02
C LEU A 323 1.86 -23.58 8.19
N ASP A 324 2.09 -23.57 6.87
CA ASP A 324 1.81 -24.67 5.94
C ASP A 324 3.13 -25.26 5.40
N PRO A 325 3.41 -26.58 5.57
CA PRO A 325 4.65 -27.22 5.14
C PRO A 325 4.80 -27.36 3.61
N ASP A 326 3.76 -27.12 2.81
CA ASP A 326 3.88 -27.03 1.35
C ASP A 326 4.44 -25.68 0.89
N LEU A 327 4.37 -24.66 1.76
CA LEU A 327 4.80 -23.30 1.44
C LEU A 327 6.30 -23.15 1.66
N ARG A 328 7.07 -23.13 0.56
CA ARG A 328 8.54 -23.10 0.60
C ARG A 328 9.10 -21.71 0.38
N LEU A 329 10.11 -21.33 1.16
CA LEU A 329 10.80 -20.06 0.97
C LEU A 329 11.65 -20.13 -0.28
N TYR A 330 11.30 -19.35 -1.30
CA TYR A 330 12.00 -19.28 -2.58
C TYR A 330 13.18 -18.30 -2.52
N HIS A 331 12.94 -17.05 -2.11
CA HIS A 331 13.95 -16.01 -1.94
C HIS A 331 13.66 -15.10 -0.75
N ALA A 332 14.72 -14.57 -0.14
CA ALA A 332 14.68 -13.59 0.94
C ALA A 332 15.84 -12.59 0.77
N ILE A 333 15.55 -11.28 0.77
CA ILE A 333 16.53 -10.19 0.72
C ILE A 333 16.20 -9.12 1.78
N PRO A 334 17.19 -8.38 2.32
CA PRO A 334 18.62 -8.38 1.97
C PRO A 334 19.41 -9.52 2.65
N ASN A 335 20.65 -9.72 2.22
CA ASN A 335 21.66 -10.51 2.98
C ASN A 335 22.19 -9.68 4.17
N ASN A 336 23.13 -10.23 4.95
CA ASN A 336 23.77 -9.48 6.04
C ASN A 336 24.43 -8.19 5.53
N GLN A 337 24.28 -7.09 6.27
CA GLN A 337 24.85 -5.78 5.94
C GLN A 337 25.48 -5.12 7.17
N PRO A 338 26.71 -4.55 7.06
CA PRO A 338 27.36 -3.87 8.18
C PRO A 338 26.65 -2.58 8.53
N ARG A 339 26.83 -2.09 9.77
CA ARG A 339 26.37 -0.76 10.21
C ARG A 339 26.83 0.34 9.26
N HIS A 340 26.01 1.38 9.11
CA HIS A 340 26.24 2.58 8.30
C HIS A 340 26.47 2.30 6.82
N SER A 341 25.72 1.33 6.28
CA SER A 341 25.71 1.00 4.85
C SER A 341 24.39 1.37 4.17
N GLU A 342 24.51 1.69 2.87
CA GLU A 342 23.38 1.81 1.95
C GLU A 342 23.01 0.42 1.45
N VAL A 343 21.86 -0.09 1.89
CA VAL A 343 21.32 -1.38 1.46
C VAL A 343 20.59 -1.17 0.15
N THR A 344 21.05 -1.81 -0.92
CA THR A 344 20.28 -1.97 -2.16
C THR A 344 20.25 -3.45 -2.52
N SER A 345 19.08 -4.00 -2.81
CA SER A 345 18.93 -5.40 -3.18
C SER A 345 17.73 -5.61 -4.09
N THR A 346 17.88 -6.46 -5.11
CA THR A 346 16.82 -6.78 -6.07
C THR A 346 16.59 -8.29 -6.13
N THR A 347 15.35 -8.73 -5.90
CA THR A 347 14.91 -10.10 -6.18
C THR A 347 14.29 -10.16 -7.57
N LYS A 348 14.50 -11.27 -8.27
CA LYS A 348 14.04 -11.49 -9.65
C LYS A 348 13.45 -12.90 -9.75
N ILE A 349 12.23 -13.00 -10.27
CA ILE A 349 11.56 -14.27 -10.53
C ILE A 349 11.26 -14.35 -12.02
N GLU A 350 11.58 -15.46 -12.67
CA GLU A 350 11.24 -15.68 -14.07
C GLU A 350 9.86 -16.34 -14.17
N ILE A 351 8.89 -15.56 -14.65
CA ILE A 351 7.48 -15.96 -14.75
C ILE A 351 7.21 -16.38 -16.20
N GLY A 352 6.84 -17.64 -16.39
CA GLY A 352 6.38 -18.13 -17.67
C GLY A 352 4.88 -17.98 -17.84
N VAL A 353 4.44 -17.64 -19.04
CA VAL A 353 3.03 -17.53 -19.44
C VAL A 353 2.75 -18.57 -20.50
N ALA A 354 1.87 -19.52 -20.19
CA ALA A 354 1.35 -20.48 -21.16
C ALA A 354 0.26 -19.81 -22.00
N LEU A 355 0.61 -19.30 -23.17
CA LEU A 355 -0.37 -18.86 -24.15
C LEU A 355 -0.98 -20.07 -24.87
N ALA A 356 -2.31 -20.19 -24.80
CA ALA A 356 -3.12 -20.98 -25.72
C ALA A 356 -3.76 -20.11 -26.83
N ILE A 357 -3.55 -18.79 -26.80
CA ILE A 357 -4.15 -17.81 -27.71
C ILE A 357 -3.17 -16.68 -28.01
N ASP A 358 -3.20 -16.16 -29.23
CA ASP A 358 -2.42 -14.99 -29.62
C ASP A 358 -3.07 -13.67 -29.25
N PHE A 359 -2.33 -12.57 -29.37
CA PHE A 359 -2.89 -11.23 -29.39
C PHE A 359 -2.27 -10.38 -30.49
N ASP A 360 -2.98 -10.24 -31.60
CA ASP A 360 -2.68 -9.20 -32.58
C ASP A 360 -3.40 -7.91 -32.16
N LEU A 361 -2.62 -6.96 -31.68
CA LEU A 361 -3.12 -5.67 -31.23
C LEU A 361 -3.08 -4.72 -32.42
N PRO A 362 -4.23 -4.15 -32.85
CA PRO A 362 -4.22 -3.20 -33.95
C PRO A 362 -3.24 -2.08 -33.59
N ALA A 363 -2.28 -1.85 -34.48
CA ALA A 363 -1.36 -0.73 -34.36
C ALA A 363 -2.19 0.53 -34.10
N PRO A 364 -1.79 1.41 -33.14
CA PRO A 364 -2.58 2.59 -32.83
C PRO A 364 -2.79 3.33 -34.15
N HIS A 365 -4.07 3.49 -34.54
CA HIS A 365 -4.41 4.17 -35.78
C HIS A 365 -3.82 5.58 -35.70
N THR A 366 -2.67 5.78 -36.35
CA THR A 366 -2.18 7.10 -36.68
C THR A 366 -3.32 7.70 -37.49
N PRO A 367 -4.01 8.75 -37.01
CA PRO A 367 -5.13 9.33 -37.74
C PRO A 367 -4.61 9.67 -39.13
N ALA A 368 -5.25 9.10 -40.15
CA ALA A 368 -4.81 9.26 -41.52
C ALA A 368 -4.76 10.77 -41.79
N GLY A 369 -3.55 11.29 -42.02
CA GLY A 369 -3.35 12.71 -42.25
C GLY A 369 -4.17 13.11 -43.47
N GLY A 370 -5.26 13.83 -43.23
CA GLY A 370 -5.90 14.60 -44.29
C GLY A 370 -4.84 15.55 -44.89
N PRO A 371 -4.96 15.93 -46.17
CA PRO A 371 -3.98 16.76 -46.83
C PRO A 371 -3.93 18.14 -46.17
N GLY A 372 -3.06 18.28 -45.18
CA GLY A 372 -2.75 19.53 -44.50
C GLY A 372 -1.88 20.37 -45.42
N ASP A 373 -2.50 21.37 -46.03
CA ASP A 373 -1.83 22.34 -46.88
C ASP A 373 -0.77 23.12 -46.07
N GLY A 374 0.35 23.48 -46.71
CA GLY A 374 1.59 23.84 -46.02
C GLY A 374 1.60 25.20 -45.34
N GLY A 375 2.46 25.36 -44.33
CA GLY A 375 2.74 26.65 -43.67
C GLY A 375 3.88 26.56 -42.67
N ASP A 376 5.08 26.99 -43.08
CA ASP A 376 6.32 26.86 -42.30
C ASP A 376 6.39 27.74 -41.03
N GLY A 377 7.11 27.23 -40.04
CA GLY A 377 7.31 27.83 -38.72
C GLY A 377 8.16 29.10 -38.65
N GLY A 378 8.36 29.59 -37.41
CA GLY A 378 9.24 30.72 -37.11
C GLY A 378 9.34 31.00 -35.60
N HIS A 379 10.50 30.76 -35.01
CA HIS A 379 10.75 30.83 -33.56
C HIS A 379 11.33 32.18 -33.09
N CYS A 380 11.01 32.54 -31.84
CA CYS A 380 11.81 33.32 -30.86
C CYS A 380 12.34 34.75 -31.16
N GLY A 381 12.23 35.66 -30.17
CA GLY A 381 12.77 37.02 -30.27
C GLY A 381 12.76 37.93 -29.03
N HIS A 382 13.38 37.49 -27.93
CA HIS A 382 13.98 38.33 -26.86
C HIS A 382 13.13 39.06 -25.78
N CYS A 383 13.81 39.19 -24.63
CA CYS A 383 13.35 39.76 -23.37
C CYS A 383 13.61 41.27 -23.30
N HIS A 384 12.95 41.96 -22.36
CA HIS A 384 13.43 43.26 -21.87
C HIS A 384 13.48 43.31 -20.33
N ASP A 385 14.45 44.05 -19.84
CA ASP A 385 14.81 44.22 -18.43
C ASP A 385 13.75 44.93 -17.59
N HIS A 386 13.68 44.56 -16.31
CA HIS A 386 13.28 45.49 -15.26
C HIS A 386 14.29 45.50 -14.11
N GLY A 387 15.23 46.44 -14.20
CA GLY A 387 15.92 46.98 -13.03
C GLY A 387 15.13 48.15 -12.44
N GLY A 388 14.97 48.20 -11.12
CA GLY A 388 14.18 49.24 -10.46
C GLY A 388 14.34 49.21 -8.94
N THR A 389 15.40 49.82 -8.44
CA THR A 389 15.70 49.95 -7.01
C THR A 389 14.84 51.00 -6.32
N GLN A 390 14.53 50.78 -5.04
CA GLN A 390 14.58 51.86 -4.03
C GLN A 390 14.78 51.32 -2.61
N ALA A 391 15.52 52.06 -1.79
CA ALA A 391 15.84 51.73 -0.42
C ALA A 391 15.90 53.00 0.44
N GLN A 392 15.43 52.92 1.69
CA GLN A 392 15.68 53.84 2.81
C GLN A 392 15.42 53.05 4.12
N GLN A 393 16.44 52.83 4.98
CA GLN A 393 16.81 53.65 6.17
C GLN A 393 15.78 53.60 7.32
N ALA A 394 16.12 53.44 8.61
CA ALA A 394 17.37 53.08 9.33
C ALA A 394 16.99 52.59 10.77
N GLY A 395 17.59 51.55 11.35
CA GLY A 395 18.69 51.61 12.36
C GLY A 395 18.20 51.62 13.84
N PRO A 396 19.03 51.45 14.89
CA PRO A 396 20.33 50.75 14.98
C PRO A 396 20.55 49.88 16.27
N SER A 397 21.72 49.20 16.31
CA SER A 397 22.58 48.81 17.46
C SER A 397 22.46 47.38 18.06
N GLY A 398 23.56 46.67 18.39
CA GLY A 398 25.00 46.92 18.12
C GLY A 398 25.98 45.88 18.73
N SER A 399 27.24 45.87 18.26
CA SER A 399 28.47 45.22 18.80
C SER A 399 28.52 43.67 18.92
N THR A 400 29.63 42.94 18.64
CA THR A 400 30.98 43.28 18.12
C THR A 400 31.69 42.02 17.58
N GLY A 401 32.51 42.15 16.52
CA GLY A 401 33.50 41.13 16.09
C GLY A 401 34.75 41.09 17.00
N PRO A 402 35.84 40.35 16.67
CA PRO A 402 36.55 40.36 15.35
C PRO A 402 36.95 38.94 14.86
N SER A 403 37.61 38.67 13.72
CA SER A 403 37.81 39.26 12.37
C SER A 403 38.93 38.47 11.69
N GLY A 404 38.81 38.16 10.40
CA GLY A 404 39.83 37.46 9.58
C GLY A 404 39.10 36.45 8.67
N GLY A 405 38.93 36.67 7.37
CA GLY A 405 39.97 36.97 6.38
C GLY A 405 40.54 35.63 5.90
N GLY A 406 40.38 35.16 4.67
CA GLY A 406 39.86 35.75 3.44
C GLY A 406 40.66 35.17 2.26
N GLY A 407 39.99 34.71 1.19
CA GLY A 407 40.69 34.19 0.01
C GLY A 407 39.93 33.09 -0.74
N CYS A 408 39.53 33.39 -1.98
CA CYS A 408 39.09 32.40 -2.96
C CYS A 408 40.30 31.91 -3.77
N CYS A 409 40.37 30.62 -4.08
CA CYS A 409 41.22 30.08 -5.15
C CYS A 409 40.55 28.86 -5.80
N CYS A 410 40.72 28.73 -7.12
CA CYS A 410 40.29 27.57 -7.91
C CYS A 410 41.45 26.59 -8.13
N GLY A 411 41.11 25.36 -8.56
CA GLY A 411 42.07 24.28 -8.87
C GLY A 411 42.30 23.34 -7.69
N GLY A 412 42.65 22.07 -7.89
CA GLY A 412 42.86 21.31 -9.12
C GLY A 412 43.17 19.85 -8.77
N GLY A 413 43.02 18.92 -9.71
CA GLY A 413 43.16 17.48 -9.43
C GLY A 413 44.58 17.04 -9.06
N GLY A 414 44.68 16.02 -8.22
CA GLY A 414 45.93 15.32 -7.89
C GLY A 414 45.64 13.98 -7.23
N GLY A 415 46.04 12.87 -7.86
CA GLY A 415 45.90 11.52 -7.30
C GLY A 415 47.01 11.19 -6.29
N PRO A 416 46.79 10.24 -5.37
CA PRO A 416 47.79 9.87 -4.37
C PRO A 416 48.84 8.91 -4.96
N SER A 417 50.08 9.37 -5.01
CA SER A 417 51.26 8.52 -5.18
C SER A 417 51.57 7.75 -3.90
N SER A 418 51.98 6.49 -4.02
CA SER A 418 52.44 5.66 -2.90
C SER A 418 53.79 6.14 -2.34
N SER A 419 53.97 5.99 -1.02
CA SER A 419 55.27 6.10 -0.37
C SER A 419 55.42 5.05 0.73
N SER A 420 56.42 4.20 0.59
CA SER A 420 56.81 3.18 1.55
C SER A 420 57.63 3.76 2.72
N SER A 421 57.47 3.20 3.92
CA SER A 421 58.48 3.31 4.98
C SER A 421 58.54 2.03 5.82
N SER A 422 59.74 1.46 5.89
CA SER A 422 60.13 0.24 6.60
C SER A 422 60.19 0.39 8.13
N GLY A 423 59.93 -0.69 8.87
CA GLY A 423 60.22 -0.74 10.32
C GLY A 423 59.92 -2.08 10.99
N SER A 424 60.95 -2.91 11.16
CA SER A 424 61.08 -4.05 12.09
C SER A 424 60.28 -3.97 13.40
N GLY A 425 59.81 -5.05 14.03
CA GLY A 425 60.07 -6.48 13.84
C GLY A 425 60.14 -7.20 15.21
N GLY A 426 59.49 -8.35 15.37
CA GLY A 426 59.46 -9.09 16.65
C GLY A 426 58.72 -10.42 16.53
N SER A 427 59.40 -11.53 16.81
CA SER A 427 58.98 -12.89 16.46
C SER A 427 58.85 -13.84 17.65
N THR A 428 57.81 -14.70 17.64
CA THR A 428 57.77 -16.07 18.20
C THR A 428 56.50 -16.76 17.65
N SER A 429 56.57 -17.69 16.68
CA SER A 429 56.78 -19.16 16.83
C SER A 429 55.63 -19.90 17.57
N GLY A 430 54.91 -20.87 16.98
CA GLY A 430 54.90 -21.36 15.58
C GLY A 430 53.98 -22.57 15.33
N THR A 431 53.78 -22.93 14.04
CA THR A 431 53.76 -24.29 13.42
C THR A 431 52.80 -25.43 13.90
N PRO A 432 52.45 -26.41 13.03
CA PRO A 432 52.15 -26.34 11.58
C PRO A 432 51.00 -27.28 11.08
N GLY A 433 50.61 -27.16 9.80
CA GLY A 433 49.79 -28.17 9.08
C GLY A 433 49.21 -27.60 7.77
N LEU A 434 49.95 -27.59 6.65
CA LEU A 434 49.96 -28.61 5.58
C LEU A 434 48.71 -28.64 4.66
N THR A 435 48.87 -28.01 3.47
CA THR A 435 48.56 -28.51 2.10
C THR A 435 47.08 -28.73 1.69
N THR A 436 46.58 -28.50 0.45
CA THR A 436 47.04 -28.16 -0.94
C THR A 436 45.76 -27.87 -1.78
N ASP A 437 45.68 -27.20 -2.95
CA ASP A 437 46.63 -26.56 -3.89
C ASP A 437 45.94 -25.54 -4.85
N GLU A 438 46.65 -25.16 -5.93
CA GLU A 438 46.36 -24.54 -7.27
C GLU A 438 44.88 -24.45 -7.80
N GLU A 439 44.45 -23.55 -8.71
CA GLU A 439 45.04 -23.08 -10.01
C GLU A 439 44.77 -21.58 -10.37
N GLN A 440 45.31 -21.13 -11.52
CA GLN A 440 45.38 -19.75 -12.06
C GLN A 440 44.36 -19.39 -13.18
N GLU A 441 44.40 -18.10 -13.61
CA GLU A 441 44.03 -17.47 -14.91
C GLU A 441 42.54 -17.32 -15.33
N GLU A 442 42.13 -16.39 -16.23
CA GLU A 442 42.85 -15.40 -17.10
C GLU A 442 42.12 -14.02 -17.14
N ASP A 443 42.78 -12.94 -17.62
CA ASP A 443 42.22 -11.58 -17.83
C ASP A 443 41.41 -11.40 -19.15
N GLY A 444 40.65 -10.31 -19.30
CA GLY A 444 40.00 -9.95 -20.58
C GLY A 444 39.46 -8.50 -20.70
N GLU A 445 40.06 -7.69 -21.58
CA GLU A 445 39.78 -6.26 -21.81
C GLU A 445 39.29 -5.97 -23.26
N ILE A 446 38.21 -5.19 -23.47
CA ILE A 446 37.79 -4.66 -24.81
C ILE A 446 37.18 -3.24 -24.69
N SER A 447 37.29 -2.40 -25.75
CA SER A 447 37.14 -0.91 -25.71
C SER A 447 36.18 -0.27 -26.75
N LYS A 448 35.81 1.01 -26.51
CA LYS A 448 35.33 2.07 -27.46
C LYS A 448 33.89 1.92 -28.03
N THR A 449 33.16 2.95 -28.53
CA THR A 449 33.52 4.21 -29.26
C THR A 449 32.46 5.35 -29.09
N LYS A 450 32.62 6.51 -29.77
CA LYS A 450 31.87 7.80 -29.64
C LYS A 450 31.36 8.33 -31.03
N GLY A 451 30.36 9.22 -31.10
CA GLY A 451 29.96 9.99 -32.32
C GLY A 451 29.08 11.24 -32.03
N ASP A 452 29.11 12.27 -32.90
CA ASP A 452 28.59 13.66 -32.71
C ASP A 452 27.82 14.26 -33.96
N TYR A 453 27.10 15.40 -33.79
CA TYR A 453 26.53 16.40 -34.77
C TYR A 453 25.22 16.07 -35.57
N ILE A 454 24.33 17.02 -36.01
CA ILE A 454 24.46 18.25 -36.89
C ILE A 454 23.37 19.37 -36.59
N HIS A 455 23.46 20.55 -37.25
CA HIS A 455 22.78 21.87 -37.07
C HIS A 455 22.05 22.37 -38.37
N LEU A 456 21.10 23.37 -38.34
CA LEU A 456 20.84 24.45 -39.38
C LEU A 456 19.56 25.35 -39.18
N ASP A 457 19.35 26.39 -40.02
CA ASP A 457 18.69 27.71 -39.69
C ASP A 457 17.47 28.24 -40.54
N HIS A 458 16.66 29.13 -39.91
CA HIS A 458 15.93 30.42 -40.28
C HIS A 458 15.05 30.79 -41.54
N ALA A 459 14.04 31.66 -41.25
CA ALA A 459 13.31 32.74 -42.03
C ALA A 459 12.00 32.40 -42.84
N GLY A 460 10.94 33.24 -43.00
CA GLY A 460 10.49 34.55 -42.43
C GLY A 460 9.33 35.31 -43.20
N HIS A 461 8.47 36.11 -42.50
CA HIS A 461 7.36 37.05 -42.95
C HIS A 461 6.04 36.49 -43.61
N GLY A 462 4.79 37.03 -43.46
CA GLY A 462 4.19 38.10 -42.62
C GLY A 462 2.68 38.50 -42.94
N HIS A 463 2.01 39.27 -42.05
CA HIS A 463 0.73 40.09 -42.15
C HIS A 463 -0.74 39.57 -41.90
N GLU A 464 -1.44 40.29 -40.99
CA GLU A 464 -2.86 40.81 -40.93
C GLU A 464 -4.16 40.04 -40.48
N GLY A 465 -4.97 40.71 -39.61
CA GLY A 465 -6.41 40.48 -39.27
C GLY A 465 -6.71 39.60 -38.02
N SER A 466 -7.28 40.01 -36.85
CA SER A 466 -8.41 40.88 -36.41
C SER A 466 -9.81 40.23 -36.37
N CYS A 467 -10.34 39.92 -35.16
CA CYS A 467 -11.70 40.26 -34.64
C CYS A 467 -12.10 39.46 -33.37
N CYS A 468 -13.06 40.00 -32.60
CA CYS A 468 -13.46 39.52 -31.26
C CYS A 468 -14.83 38.80 -31.23
N HIS A 469 -15.03 37.87 -30.30
CA HIS A 469 -16.35 37.70 -29.66
C HIS A 469 -16.25 37.13 -28.24
N THR A 470 -16.96 37.77 -27.31
CA THR A 470 -17.24 37.30 -25.94
C THR A 470 -18.61 36.64 -25.93
N GLN A 471 -18.76 35.53 -25.20
CA GLN A 471 -20.06 34.89 -25.02
C GLN A 471 -20.31 34.71 -23.52
N GLU A 472 -21.36 35.36 -23.03
CA GLU A 472 -21.88 35.17 -21.68
C GLU A 472 -22.53 33.80 -21.58
N TYR A 473 -22.39 33.14 -20.43
CA TYR A 473 -23.10 31.93 -20.08
C TYR A 473 -23.89 32.22 -18.80
N GLU A 474 -25.21 32.05 -18.88
CA GLU A 474 -26.09 32.07 -17.72
C GLU A 474 -25.97 30.72 -16.99
N ASP A 475 -25.93 30.77 -15.68
CA ASP A 475 -25.92 29.65 -14.75
C ASP A 475 -27.26 29.66 -13.99
N ASP A 476 -27.68 28.50 -13.46
CA ASP A 476 -28.74 28.27 -12.44
C ASP A 476 -29.48 26.93 -12.67
N SER A 477 -28.94 25.84 -12.13
CA SER A 477 -29.77 24.73 -11.59
C SER A 477 -28.97 23.88 -10.60
N GLU A 478 -29.23 24.07 -9.31
CA GLU A 478 -28.63 23.27 -8.22
C GLU A 478 -29.29 21.88 -8.15
N GLU A 479 -28.51 20.80 -8.29
CA GLU A 479 -28.98 19.42 -8.22
C GLU A 479 -28.34 18.69 -7.02
N GLU A 480 -29.18 18.14 -6.13
CA GLU A 480 -28.76 17.36 -4.97
C GLU A 480 -28.23 15.98 -5.43
N VAL A 481 -26.98 15.65 -5.09
CA VAL A 481 -26.34 14.40 -5.53
C VAL A 481 -26.76 13.24 -4.64
N ASP A 482 -27.90 12.64 -4.95
CA ASP A 482 -28.40 11.42 -4.31
C ASP A 482 -27.60 10.17 -4.75
N LEU A 483 -27.76 9.08 -3.99
CA LEU A 483 -27.15 7.78 -4.20
C LEU A 483 -27.47 7.20 -5.60
N GLU A 484 -28.70 7.39 -6.10
CA GLU A 484 -29.10 6.96 -7.44
C GLU A 484 -28.23 7.62 -8.52
N THR A 485 -28.00 8.93 -8.43
CA THR A 485 -27.13 9.69 -9.35
C THR A 485 -25.69 9.19 -9.34
N LEU A 486 -25.17 8.79 -8.16
CA LEU A 486 -23.83 8.20 -8.05
C LEU A 486 -23.75 6.79 -8.67
N LEU A 487 -24.80 5.98 -8.52
CA LEU A 487 -24.88 4.63 -9.13
C LEU A 487 -24.98 4.72 -10.67
N ASP A 488 -25.73 5.68 -11.21
CA ASP A 488 -25.80 5.92 -12.65
C ASP A 488 -24.46 6.42 -13.22
N GLN A 489 -23.76 7.32 -12.52
CA GLN A 489 -22.40 7.72 -12.91
C GLN A 489 -21.40 6.55 -12.83
N ALA A 490 -21.53 5.68 -11.83
CA ALA A 490 -20.72 4.47 -11.68
C ALA A 490 -20.92 3.50 -12.85
N SER A 491 -22.18 3.27 -13.24
CA SER A 491 -22.55 2.43 -14.38
C SER A 491 -21.93 2.93 -15.69
N ASN A 492 -22.05 4.22 -15.97
CA ASN A 492 -21.52 4.84 -17.19
C ASN A 492 -19.98 4.80 -17.27
N ARG A 493 -19.26 5.02 -16.15
CA ARG A 493 -17.79 5.01 -16.14
C ARG A 493 -17.17 3.67 -16.52
N LYS A 494 -17.83 2.53 -16.23
CA LYS A 494 -17.30 1.19 -16.55
C LYS A 494 -16.90 1.08 -18.04
N ARG A 495 -17.70 1.62 -18.97
CA ARG A 495 -17.49 1.50 -20.43
C ARG A 495 -16.18 2.11 -20.96
N SER A 496 -15.51 3.00 -20.23
CA SER A 496 -14.41 3.83 -20.78
C SER A 496 -13.02 3.17 -20.82
N THR A 497 -12.80 2.01 -20.19
CA THR A 497 -11.44 1.57 -19.78
C THR A 497 -10.96 0.27 -20.43
N TYR A 498 -11.53 -0.12 -21.58
CA TYR A 498 -11.29 -1.44 -22.18
C TYR A 498 -10.45 -1.39 -23.46
N ARG A 499 -9.71 -2.48 -23.71
CA ARG A 499 -8.98 -2.71 -24.96
C ARG A 499 -9.60 -3.88 -25.69
N THR A 500 -10.00 -3.67 -26.94
CA THR A 500 -10.32 -4.73 -27.88
C THR A 500 -9.02 -5.27 -28.46
N ALA A 501 -8.83 -6.58 -28.44
CA ALA A 501 -7.73 -7.26 -29.11
C ALA A 501 -8.31 -8.30 -30.08
N GLN A 502 -7.65 -8.56 -31.20
CA GLN A 502 -8.08 -9.58 -32.17
C GLN A 502 -7.06 -10.72 -32.21
N PHE A 503 -7.54 -11.91 -32.62
CA PHE A 503 -6.80 -13.17 -32.50
C PHE A 503 -6.33 -13.69 -33.86
N ARG A 504 -5.04 -13.51 -34.24
CA ARG A 504 -4.38 -14.22 -35.38
C ARG A 504 -2.85 -14.38 -35.22
N ASP A 505 -2.36 -15.60 -35.53
CA ASP A 505 -1.00 -16.06 -35.92
C ASP A 505 0.24 -16.06 -34.96
N LEU A 506 0.36 -17.12 -34.12
CA LEU A 506 1.17 -17.30 -32.87
C LEU A 506 2.71 -17.52 -32.90
N GLU A 507 3.36 -17.00 -31.84
CA GLU A 507 4.52 -17.63 -31.16
C GLU A 507 4.11 -18.44 -29.89
N PRO A 508 4.70 -19.61 -29.61
CA PRO A 508 4.26 -20.50 -28.53
C PRO A 508 4.86 -20.16 -27.15
N SER A 509 4.08 -19.47 -26.32
CA SER A 509 4.39 -19.07 -24.92
C SER A 509 5.53 -18.04 -24.76
N TYR A 510 5.54 -17.31 -23.65
CA TYR A 510 6.62 -16.35 -23.34
C TYR A 510 7.00 -16.39 -21.86
N SER A 511 8.06 -15.66 -21.51
CA SER A 511 8.51 -15.46 -20.14
C SER A 511 8.87 -13.99 -19.91
N TYR A 512 8.68 -13.50 -18.69
CA TYR A 512 9.16 -12.19 -18.26
C TYR A 512 9.78 -12.27 -16.86
N LYS A 513 10.60 -11.27 -16.52
CA LYS A 513 11.17 -11.15 -15.19
C LYS A 513 10.28 -10.23 -14.35
N SER A 514 9.78 -10.76 -13.24
CA SER A 514 9.13 -9.99 -12.19
C SER A 514 10.19 -9.62 -11.16
N GLU A 515 10.40 -8.32 -10.93
CA GLU A 515 11.50 -7.82 -10.11
C GLU A 515 10.98 -6.89 -9.00
N ARG A 516 11.54 -7.04 -7.79
CA ARG A 516 11.34 -6.11 -6.67
C ARG A 516 12.70 -5.68 -6.13
N SER A 517 12.83 -4.38 -5.91
CA SER A 517 14.01 -3.80 -5.27
C SER A 517 13.62 -3.22 -3.92
N ILE A 518 14.58 -3.23 -2.99
CA ILE A 518 14.55 -2.49 -1.75
C ILE A 518 15.78 -1.58 -1.69
N ALA A 519 15.62 -0.34 -1.22
CA ALA A 519 16.72 0.61 -1.05
C ALA A 519 16.56 1.42 0.26
N TYR A 520 17.54 1.36 1.17
CA TYR A 520 17.52 2.11 2.43
C TYR A 520 18.89 2.17 3.12
N ALA A 521 19.15 3.21 3.92
CA ALA A 521 20.28 3.27 4.84
C ALA A 521 19.96 2.53 6.15
N ASN A 522 20.89 1.72 6.67
CA ASN A 522 20.68 0.98 7.93
C ASN A 522 21.22 1.71 9.20
N TYR A 523 21.81 2.91 9.04
CA TYR A 523 22.30 3.75 10.13
C TYR A 523 23.15 2.97 11.14
N GLU A 524 22.95 3.15 12.45
CA GLU A 524 23.70 2.42 13.46
C GLU A 524 23.35 0.92 13.62
N TYR A 525 22.52 0.32 12.75
CA TYR A 525 22.08 -1.07 12.87
C TYR A 525 22.81 -2.00 11.90
N GLU A 526 23.28 -3.15 12.39
CA GLU A 526 23.78 -4.26 11.57
C GLU A 526 22.57 -5.09 11.11
N VAL A 527 22.45 -5.38 9.81
CA VAL A 527 21.38 -6.26 9.30
C VAL A 527 21.88 -7.69 9.36
N ILE A 528 21.16 -8.54 10.10
CA ILE A 528 21.44 -9.96 10.27
C ILE A 528 20.27 -10.72 9.62
N ASN A 529 20.51 -11.38 8.50
CA ASN A 529 19.54 -12.23 7.83
C ASN A 529 19.60 -13.63 8.46
N LEU A 530 18.48 -14.04 9.09
CA LEU A 530 18.27 -15.34 9.72
C LEU A 530 17.37 -16.27 8.88
N SER A 531 17.04 -15.87 7.65
CA SER A 531 16.20 -16.65 6.74
C SER A 531 16.82 -18.02 6.44
N ARG A 532 16.00 -19.07 6.46
CA ARG A 532 16.43 -20.49 6.40
C ARG A 532 17.35 -20.96 7.53
N SER A 533 17.50 -20.20 8.62
CA SER A 533 18.17 -20.72 9.80
C SER A 533 17.44 -21.96 10.34
N TYR A 534 18.19 -22.90 10.90
CA TYR A 534 17.70 -24.18 11.43
C TYR A 534 16.89 -25.04 10.45
N ASN A 535 17.13 -24.91 9.13
CA ASN A 535 16.40 -25.62 8.05
C ASN A 535 14.89 -25.32 8.00
N THR A 536 14.48 -24.15 8.50
CA THR A 536 13.08 -23.68 8.40
C THR A 536 12.84 -23.05 7.03
N ASP A 537 11.57 -23.02 6.59
CA ASP A 537 11.13 -22.17 5.48
C ASP A 537 10.81 -20.73 5.94
N THR A 538 11.30 -20.31 7.11
CA THR A 538 11.08 -18.97 7.66
C THR A 538 12.01 -17.95 7.02
N ALA A 539 11.47 -16.79 6.63
CA ALA A 539 12.26 -15.60 6.29
C ALA A 539 12.36 -14.70 7.52
N ALA A 540 13.56 -14.26 7.90
CA ALA A 540 13.74 -13.48 9.12
C ALA A 540 14.96 -12.55 9.06
N TRP A 541 14.84 -11.38 9.70
CA TRP A 541 15.86 -10.36 9.80
C TRP A 541 15.86 -9.70 11.17
N ILE A 542 17.05 -9.34 11.66
CA ILE A 542 17.24 -8.47 12.82
C ILE A 542 18.10 -7.28 12.38
N TRP A 543 17.68 -6.08 12.75
CA TRP A 543 18.49 -4.87 12.72
C TRP A 543 18.99 -4.64 14.14
N SER A 544 20.26 -4.97 14.41
CA SER A 544 20.86 -4.97 15.75
C SER A 544 21.80 -3.78 15.96
N ARG A 545 21.69 -3.06 17.08
CA ARG A 545 22.72 -2.07 17.48
C ARG A 545 24.02 -2.73 17.95
N GLU A 546 24.03 -4.04 18.23
CA GLU A 546 25.15 -4.76 18.84
C GLU A 546 25.70 -4.03 20.08
N PHE A 547 24.81 -3.73 21.04
CA PHE A 547 25.12 -2.90 22.22
C PHE A 547 26.42 -3.30 22.91
N ASP A 548 26.58 -4.60 23.22
CA ASP A 548 27.71 -5.09 24.02
C ASP A 548 29.06 -4.93 23.29
N LYS A 549 29.04 -4.75 21.96
CA LYS A 549 30.19 -4.53 21.08
C LYS A 549 30.52 -3.04 20.92
N TYR A 550 29.53 -2.15 20.91
CA TYR A 550 29.71 -0.75 20.49
C TYR A 550 29.31 0.32 21.52
N ALA A 551 28.52 0.01 22.56
CA ALA A 551 27.98 1.01 23.49
C ALA A 551 29.04 1.68 24.38
N ALA A 552 30.29 1.22 24.35
CA ALA A 552 31.43 1.95 24.90
C ALA A 552 31.69 3.30 24.20
N ASN A 553 31.33 3.42 22.92
CA ASN A 553 31.52 4.63 22.11
C ASN A 553 30.39 5.64 22.28
N TRP A 554 29.21 5.24 22.77
CA TRP A 554 28.06 6.13 22.94
C TRP A 554 28.16 7.07 24.14
N ARG A 555 29.28 7.05 24.87
CA ARG A 555 29.52 7.91 26.04
C ARG A 555 30.20 9.19 25.58
N THR A 556 29.73 10.34 26.07
CA THR A 556 30.33 11.64 25.76
C THR A 556 31.81 11.72 26.16
N ASN A 557 32.17 11.03 27.24
CA ASN A 557 33.54 10.92 27.72
C ASN A 557 33.78 9.54 28.36
N ASN A 558 35.03 9.08 28.39
CA ASN A 558 35.44 8.00 29.31
C ASN A 558 35.81 8.59 30.69
N THR A 559 36.55 9.70 30.67
CA THR A 559 36.88 10.54 31.83
C THR A 559 36.85 12.01 31.42
N CYS A 560 36.50 12.90 32.34
CA CYS A 560 36.46 14.35 32.09
C CYS A 560 36.84 15.12 33.36
N PRO A 561 37.47 16.31 33.31
CA PRO A 561 37.69 17.15 34.49
C PRO A 561 36.44 17.38 35.37
N LEU A 562 36.66 17.72 36.65
CA LEU A 562 35.57 17.87 37.63
C LEU A 562 34.50 18.93 37.26
N TRP A 563 34.85 19.89 36.40
CA TRP A 563 33.97 20.96 35.94
C TRP A 563 33.25 20.67 34.61
N CYS A 564 33.42 19.48 34.01
CA CYS A 564 32.64 19.10 32.83
C CYS A 564 31.14 19.00 33.17
N ASN A 565 30.31 19.45 32.23
CA ASN A 565 28.86 19.62 32.43
C ASN A 565 28.05 18.84 31.38
N ASP A 566 28.55 17.67 31.00
CA ASP A 566 28.00 16.87 29.91
C ASP A 566 27.09 15.74 30.42
N TRP A 567 26.19 15.28 29.57
CA TRP A 567 25.43 14.05 29.80
C TRP A 567 26.32 12.81 29.68
N PHE A 568 25.86 11.67 30.21
CA PHE A 568 26.62 10.42 30.15
C PHE A 568 26.73 9.90 28.71
N PHE A 569 25.60 9.90 28.01
CA PHE A 569 25.49 9.48 26.61
C PHE A 569 25.55 10.70 25.69
N ASP A 570 26.13 10.51 24.50
CA ASP A 570 26.20 11.53 23.44
C ASP A 570 25.03 11.36 22.47
N ASP A 571 24.15 12.35 22.41
CA ASP A 571 22.95 12.33 21.54
C ASP A 571 23.28 12.11 20.06
N ARG A 572 24.48 12.50 19.63
CA ARG A 572 24.93 12.42 18.23
C ARG A 572 25.21 10.98 17.77
N GLU A 573 25.32 10.04 18.70
CA GLU A 573 25.52 8.60 18.45
C GLU A 573 24.18 7.85 18.23
N PHE A 574 23.04 8.57 18.28
CA PHE A 574 21.69 8.04 18.09
C PHE A 574 21.00 8.79 16.94
N SER A 575 20.82 8.12 15.80
CA SER A 575 20.09 8.73 14.69
C SER A 575 18.58 8.70 14.96
N PRO A 576 17.75 9.46 14.21
CA PRO A 576 16.29 9.34 14.29
C PRO A 576 15.77 7.92 14.03
N ALA A 577 16.55 7.04 13.38
CA ALA A 577 16.23 5.63 13.24
C ALA A 577 16.29 4.83 14.55
N ALA A 578 16.72 5.44 15.65
CA ALA A 578 16.70 4.82 16.97
C ALA A 578 15.45 5.14 17.79
N TYR A 579 14.65 6.15 17.43
CA TYR A 579 13.55 6.63 18.26
C TYR A 579 12.37 7.24 17.52
N ALA A 580 12.56 7.88 16.36
CA ALA A 580 11.52 8.64 15.67
C ALA A 580 10.99 7.97 14.39
N HIS A 581 11.85 7.33 13.59
CA HIS A 581 11.43 6.78 12.30
C HIS A 581 12.38 5.68 11.82
N PHE A 582 11.96 4.42 11.95
CA PHE A 582 12.67 3.30 11.31
C PHE A 582 11.72 2.32 10.62
N THR A 583 11.92 2.13 9.32
CA THR A 583 11.14 1.21 8.51
C THR A 583 12.03 0.07 8.00
N PRO A 584 11.78 -1.20 8.38
CA PRO A 584 12.63 -2.31 7.95
C PRO A 584 12.44 -2.59 6.45
N GLY A 585 13.53 -2.58 5.68
CA GLY A 585 13.48 -2.92 4.25
C GLY A 585 13.79 -4.39 3.99
N PHE A 586 12.81 -5.12 3.42
CA PHE A 586 12.94 -6.54 3.10
C PHE A 586 12.05 -6.95 1.91
N SER A 587 12.38 -8.07 1.28
CA SER A 587 11.46 -8.78 0.38
C SER A 587 11.62 -10.28 0.54
N THR A 588 10.52 -10.98 0.83
CA THR A 588 10.44 -12.44 0.82
C THR A 588 9.55 -12.94 -0.30
N THR A 589 9.82 -14.13 -0.83
CA THR A 589 8.99 -14.83 -1.80
C THR A 589 8.84 -16.27 -1.37
N PHE A 590 7.60 -16.71 -1.19
CA PHE A 590 7.25 -18.10 -0.97
C PHE A 590 6.66 -18.71 -2.25
N MET A 591 6.78 -20.03 -2.38
CA MET A 591 6.37 -20.80 -3.55
C MET A 591 5.64 -22.08 -3.12
N VAL A 592 4.56 -22.40 -3.83
CA VAL A 592 3.87 -23.71 -3.75
C VAL A 592 3.78 -24.36 -5.14
N PRO A 593 3.62 -25.69 -5.21
CA PRO A 593 3.33 -26.38 -6.47
C PRO A 593 2.09 -25.81 -7.19
N ALA A 594 2.10 -25.83 -8.53
CA ALA A 594 0.98 -25.31 -9.33
C ALA A 594 -0.38 -25.98 -9.07
N ASN A 595 -0.39 -27.19 -8.49
CA ASN A 595 -1.58 -27.95 -8.11
C ASN A 595 -1.95 -27.84 -6.63
N LYS A 596 -1.29 -26.97 -5.84
CA LYS A 596 -1.72 -26.67 -4.46
C LYS A 596 -3.12 -26.03 -4.48
N THR A 597 -3.99 -26.54 -3.63
CA THR A 597 -5.37 -26.07 -3.40
C THR A 597 -5.55 -25.70 -1.92
N GLY A 598 -6.70 -25.13 -1.58
CA GLY A 598 -7.02 -24.68 -0.22
C GLY A 598 -6.17 -23.48 0.21
N ARG A 599 -6.05 -23.31 1.53
CA ARG A 599 -5.44 -22.12 2.15
C ARG A 599 -4.11 -22.43 2.84
N SER A 600 -3.19 -21.47 2.80
CA SER A 600 -1.95 -21.47 3.58
C SER A 600 -1.80 -20.15 4.33
N THR A 601 -1.32 -20.19 5.57
CA THR A 601 -1.10 -19.00 6.41
C THR A 601 0.39 -18.74 6.60
N ILE A 602 0.79 -17.47 6.52
CA ILE A 602 2.12 -16.95 6.82
C ILE A 602 1.96 -15.99 8.01
N ARG A 603 2.62 -16.28 9.13
CA ARG A 603 2.68 -15.36 10.26
C ARG A 603 3.75 -14.31 10.01
N PHE A 604 3.32 -13.08 9.75
CA PHE A 604 4.17 -11.91 9.75
C PHE A 604 4.29 -11.39 11.19
N THR A 605 5.50 -11.27 11.70
CA THR A 605 5.79 -10.61 12.97
C THR A 605 6.80 -9.50 12.69
N SER A 606 6.49 -8.28 13.11
CA SER A 606 7.51 -7.23 13.25
C SER A 606 7.61 -6.83 14.71
N ALA A 607 8.83 -6.67 15.20
CA ALA A 607 9.09 -6.30 16.59
C ALA A 607 10.08 -5.15 16.72
N ILE A 608 10.02 -4.51 17.88
CA ILE A 608 10.92 -3.45 18.33
C ILE A 608 11.25 -3.71 19.79
N THR A 609 12.51 -3.52 20.18
CA THR A 609 12.92 -3.58 21.59
C THR A 609 13.25 -2.17 22.10
N PRO A 610 12.27 -1.35 22.53
CA PRO A 610 12.55 -0.11 23.24
C PRO A 610 13.33 -0.39 24.54
N VAL A 611 14.38 0.38 24.78
CA VAL A 611 15.20 0.34 26.00
C VAL A 611 15.51 1.75 26.49
N ALA A 612 15.72 1.86 27.80
CA ALA A 612 16.46 2.95 28.39
C ALA A 612 17.92 2.54 28.60
N LEU A 613 18.82 3.50 28.44
CA LEU A 613 20.24 3.38 28.77
C LEU A 613 20.51 4.03 30.13
N GLY A 614 21.25 3.32 30.97
CA GLY A 614 21.56 3.70 32.34
C GLY A 614 23.06 3.80 32.50
N GLY A 615 23.54 4.86 33.13
CA GLY A 615 24.98 5.12 33.31
C GLY A 615 25.27 5.82 34.62
N ARG A 616 26.52 5.71 35.11
CA ARG A 616 26.97 6.44 36.30
C ARG A 616 28.19 7.30 36.02
N VAL A 617 28.11 8.56 36.42
CA VAL A 617 29.28 9.44 36.50
C VAL A 617 29.67 9.56 37.95
N GLN A 618 30.89 9.15 38.30
CA GLN A 618 31.41 9.21 39.67
C GLN A 618 32.72 10.00 39.75
N TYR A 619 32.89 10.70 40.87
CA TYR A 619 34.09 11.42 41.24
C TYR A 619 35.26 10.46 41.46
N GLN A 620 36.38 10.71 40.77
CA GLN A 620 37.64 10.02 40.95
C GLN A 620 38.80 11.05 41.00
N PHE A 621 38.94 11.66 42.18
CA PHE A 621 40.00 12.61 42.52
C PHE A 621 39.99 13.90 41.66
N PHE A 622 40.72 13.97 40.55
CA PHE A 622 40.74 15.15 39.67
C PHE A 622 39.87 15.02 38.42
N TYR A 623 39.16 13.91 38.24
CA TYR A 623 38.29 13.67 37.10
C TYR A 623 36.99 12.95 37.50
N GLN A 624 35.98 13.11 36.64
CA GLN A 624 34.77 12.31 36.57
C GLN A 624 35.07 11.04 35.76
N LYS A 625 34.53 9.88 36.16
CA LYS A 625 34.59 8.61 35.41
C LYS A 625 33.20 8.17 34.98
N TYR A 626 33.05 7.81 33.71
CA TYR A 626 31.79 7.46 33.05
C TYR A 626 31.69 5.94 32.84
N ALA A 627 31.26 5.24 33.91
CA ALA A 627 31.02 3.80 34.01
C ALA A 627 30.38 3.51 35.39
N PRO A 628 29.82 2.31 35.66
CA PRO A 628 29.35 1.34 34.68
C PRO A 628 28.10 1.87 33.96
N PHE A 629 27.62 1.10 32.99
CA PHE A 629 26.41 1.40 32.22
C PHE A 629 25.77 0.11 31.71
N SER A 630 24.45 0.11 31.48
CA SER A 630 23.71 -1.01 30.89
C SER A 630 22.39 -0.53 30.25
N ARG A 631 21.54 -1.45 29.79
CA ARG A 631 20.23 -1.17 29.18
C ARG A 631 19.12 -2.00 29.82
N LYS A 632 17.88 -1.49 29.83
CA LYS A 632 16.68 -2.27 30.17
C LYS A 632 15.44 -1.78 29.43
N GLY A 633 14.66 -2.72 28.92
CA GLY A 633 13.30 -2.54 28.42
C GLY A 633 12.69 -3.86 27.97
N MET A 634 11.60 -3.78 27.24
CA MET A 634 10.73 -4.89 26.85
C MET A 634 10.50 -4.86 25.34
N GLU A 635 10.45 -6.02 24.70
CA GLU A 635 10.11 -6.13 23.27
C GLU A 635 8.60 -5.93 23.08
N HIS A 636 8.21 -5.22 22.02
CA HIS A 636 6.83 -5.10 21.57
C HIS A 636 6.68 -5.68 20.16
N LYS A 637 5.58 -6.41 19.90
CA LYS A 637 5.34 -7.13 18.65
C LYS A 637 4.03 -6.73 17.98
N LEU A 638 4.09 -6.39 16.69
CA LEU A 638 2.96 -6.44 15.77
C LEU A 638 2.94 -7.80 15.08
N ILE A 639 1.83 -8.54 15.20
CA ILE A 639 1.68 -9.88 14.61
C ILE A 639 0.47 -9.89 13.68
N GLN A 640 0.63 -10.42 12.47
CA GLN A 640 -0.45 -10.61 11.50
C GLN A 640 -0.37 -12.00 10.84
N ASP A 641 -1.50 -12.69 10.75
CA ASP A 641 -1.62 -13.95 10.01
C ASP A 641 -2.15 -13.68 8.59
N ILE A 642 -1.26 -13.75 7.61
CA ILE A 642 -1.54 -13.55 6.18
C ILE A 642 -1.93 -14.90 5.56
N THR A 643 -3.21 -15.11 5.29
CA THR A 643 -3.75 -16.35 4.72
C THR A 643 -4.07 -16.18 3.24
N VAL A 644 -3.44 -17.00 2.39
CA VAL A 644 -3.63 -17.04 0.93
C VAL A 644 -4.57 -18.18 0.56
N ASP A 645 -5.52 -17.94 -0.33
CA ASP A 645 -6.34 -18.99 -0.95
C ASP A 645 -5.81 -19.36 -2.34
N TRP A 646 -5.27 -20.57 -2.46
CA TRP A 646 -4.67 -21.05 -3.70
C TRP A 646 -5.71 -21.44 -4.75
N ASP A 647 -6.97 -21.64 -4.37
CA ASP A 647 -8.05 -21.94 -5.31
C ASP A 647 -8.63 -20.66 -5.96
N SER A 648 -8.19 -19.48 -5.53
CA SER A 648 -8.54 -18.21 -6.17
C SER A 648 -8.09 -18.14 -7.63
N SER A 649 -8.96 -17.57 -8.46
CA SER A 649 -8.80 -17.47 -9.92
C SER A 649 -7.57 -16.68 -10.38
N ILE A 650 -6.99 -15.89 -9.48
CA ILE A 650 -5.71 -15.19 -9.68
C ILE A 650 -4.53 -16.15 -9.92
N PHE A 651 -4.66 -17.40 -9.47
CA PHE A 651 -3.68 -18.46 -9.66
C PHE A 651 -4.01 -19.41 -10.83
N SER A 652 -4.98 -19.06 -11.68
CA SER A 652 -5.24 -19.76 -12.94
C SER A 652 -4.07 -19.61 -13.92
N ALA A 653 -3.75 -20.69 -14.63
CA ALA A 653 -2.66 -20.68 -15.61
C ALA A 653 -3.03 -19.95 -16.90
N GLU A 654 -4.33 -19.88 -17.16
CA GLU A 654 -5.02 -19.37 -18.32
C GLU A 654 -5.21 -17.85 -18.22
N ILE A 655 -5.27 -17.19 -19.38
CA ILE A 655 -5.61 -15.76 -19.44
C ILE A 655 -7.12 -15.61 -19.21
N PRO A 656 -7.57 -14.84 -18.20
CA PRO A 656 -8.97 -14.50 -18.01
C PRO A 656 -9.49 -13.66 -19.19
N ILE A 657 -10.50 -14.19 -19.87
CA ILE A 657 -11.20 -13.52 -20.98
C ILE A 657 -12.72 -13.50 -20.73
N SER A 658 -13.39 -12.41 -21.11
CA SER A 658 -14.83 -12.45 -21.37
C SER A 658 -15.08 -12.80 -22.84
N LEU A 659 -16.17 -13.50 -23.12
CA LEU A 659 -16.61 -13.83 -24.48
C LEU A 659 -17.92 -13.10 -24.78
N GLU A 660 -17.84 -12.14 -25.70
CA GLU A 660 -18.89 -11.19 -26.04
C GLU A 660 -19.48 -11.50 -27.41
N ALA A 661 -20.76 -11.86 -27.45
CA ALA A 661 -21.50 -12.07 -28.67
C ALA A 661 -21.78 -10.73 -29.36
N SER A 662 -21.38 -10.62 -30.63
CA SER A 662 -21.61 -9.46 -31.48
C SER A 662 -23.03 -9.51 -32.06
N ILE A 663 -24.02 -9.29 -31.19
CA ILE A 663 -25.44 -9.14 -31.52
C ILE A 663 -25.76 -7.64 -31.56
N ASP A 664 -26.76 -7.23 -32.35
CA ASP A 664 -27.25 -5.84 -32.43
C ASP A 664 -28.07 -5.41 -31.19
N THR A 665 -27.63 -5.78 -29.97
CA THR A 665 -28.21 -5.34 -28.70
C THR A 665 -27.36 -4.24 -28.07
N ILE A 666 -28.02 -3.25 -27.46
CA ILE A 666 -27.39 -2.00 -26.97
C ILE A 666 -26.36 -2.24 -25.86
N ASP A 667 -26.48 -3.33 -25.10
CA ASP A 667 -25.69 -3.57 -23.89
C ASP A 667 -24.62 -4.68 -24.00
N GLY A 668 -24.54 -5.38 -25.14
CA GLY A 668 -23.65 -6.52 -25.33
C GLY A 668 -24.07 -7.77 -24.53
N ALA A 669 -23.75 -8.94 -25.06
CA ALA A 669 -24.21 -10.21 -24.50
C ALA A 669 -23.01 -11.12 -24.21
N CYS A 670 -22.83 -11.53 -22.94
CA CYS A 670 -21.66 -12.28 -22.49
C CYS A 670 -21.99 -13.76 -22.25
N LEU A 671 -21.09 -14.66 -22.67
CA LEU A 671 -21.15 -16.07 -22.30
C LEU A 671 -21.04 -16.19 -20.77
N THR A 672 -22.08 -16.75 -20.15
CA THR A 672 -22.24 -16.79 -18.70
C THR A 672 -22.35 -18.22 -18.21
N ALA A 673 -21.48 -18.57 -17.26
CA ALA A 673 -21.55 -19.79 -16.48
C ALA A 673 -22.78 -19.75 -15.56
N PRO A 674 -23.68 -20.76 -15.61
CA PRO A 674 -24.77 -20.88 -14.65
C PRO A 674 -24.26 -21.10 -13.22
N SER A 675 -25.13 -20.87 -12.23
CA SER A 675 -24.84 -21.33 -10.87
C SER A 675 -24.73 -22.86 -10.85
N LEU A 676 -23.79 -23.38 -10.07
CA LEU A 676 -23.56 -24.81 -9.91
C LEU A 676 -24.76 -25.55 -9.28
N ASP A 677 -25.63 -24.84 -8.57
CA ASP A 677 -26.75 -25.42 -7.80
C ASP A 677 -27.86 -26.01 -8.68
N ASN A 678 -28.06 -25.47 -9.88
CA ASN A 678 -29.22 -25.78 -10.72
C ASN A 678 -28.91 -26.75 -11.87
N ASN A 679 -27.64 -27.03 -12.15
CA ASN A 679 -27.22 -27.89 -13.28
C ASN A 679 -27.69 -27.36 -14.66
N ASP A 680 -27.87 -26.03 -14.78
CA ASP A 680 -28.44 -25.35 -15.94
C ASP A 680 -27.52 -25.41 -17.19
N ASP A 681 -28.08 -25.14 -18.37
CA ASP A 681 -27.32 -24.89 -19.61
C ASP A 681 -26.43 -23.62 -19.45
N ALA A 682 -25.35 -23.53 -20.22
CA ALA A 682 -24.62 -22.28 -20.38
C ALA A 682 -25.54 -21.20 -20.97
N ALA A 683 -25.47 -19.99 -20.44
CA ALA A 683 -26.40 -18.92 -20.76
C ALA A 683 -25.72 -17.70 -21.38
N ILE A 684 -26.54 -16.78 -21.88
CA ILE A 684 -26.12 -15.42 -22.22
C ILE A 684 -26.89 -14.46 -21.34
N SER A 685 -26.19 -13.51 -20.76
CA SER A 685 -26.77 -12.39 -20.03
C SER A 685 -26.03 -11.09 -20.38
N PRO A 686 -26.56 -9.91 -19.99
CA PRO A 686 -25.85 -8.65 -20.16
C PRO A 686 -24.44 -8.70 -19.56
N CYS A 687 -23.49 -8.04 -20.21
CA CYS A 687 -22.10 -8.09 -19.79
C CYS A 687 -21.84 -7.30 -18.49
N GLN A 688 -21.62 -8.04 -17.40
CA GLN A 688 -21.29 -7.55 -16.05
C GLN A 688 -19.79 -7.75 -15.72
N PHE A 689 -19.13 -8.70 -16.40
CA PHE A 689 -17.71 -9.06 -16.25
C PHE A 689 -17.32 -9.64 -14.88
N GLU A 690 -18.28 -10.23 -14.18
CA GLU A 690 -18.08 -10.98 -12.94
C GLU A 690 -17.49 -12.37 -13.22
N SER A 691 -17.04 -13.08 -12.19
CA SER A 691 -16.35 -14.38 -12.30
C SER A 691 -17.14 -15.47 -13.06
N ASN A 692 -18.46 -15.36 -13.14
CA ASN A 692 -19.33 -16.23 -13.95
C ASN A 692 -19.25 -15.94 -15.47
N GLN A 693 -18.78 -14.77 -15.88
CA GLN A 693 -18.57 -14.37 -17.28
C GLN A 693 -17.09 -14.40 -17.69
N ILE A 694 -16.19 -14.77 -16.77
CA ILE A 694 -14.76 -14.94 -17.05
C ILE A 694 -14.45 -16.41 -17.34
N TRP A 695 -13.71 -16.61 -18.42
CA TRP A 695 -13.29 -17.91 -18.93
C TRP A 695 -11.77 -17.92 -19.13
N GLY A 696 -11.16 -19.10 -19.10
CA GLY A 696 -9.77 -19.30 -19.51
C GLY A 696 -9.68 -20.39 -20.57
N LEU A 697 -8.95 -20.14 -21.67
CA LEU A 697 -8.60 -21.20 -22.60
C LEU A 697 -7.31 -21.88 -22.13
N ASP A 698 -7.40 -23.17 -21.83
CA ASP A 698 -6.24 -23.97 -21.39
C ASP A 698 -5.42 -24.54 -22.56
N THR A 699 -4.32 -25.21 -22.22
CA THR A 699 -3.40 -25.85 -23.18
C THR A 699 -3.99 -27.07 -23.92
N GLU A 700 -5.16 -27.56 -23.51
CA GLU A 700 -5.93 -28.59 -24.23
C GLU A 700 -7.02 -27.98 -25.14
N HIS A 701 -7.07 -26.65 -25.22
CA HIS A 701 -8.10 -25.85 -25.88
C HIS A 701 -9.49 -25.97 -25.22
N ARG A 702 -9.58 -26.16 -23.90
CA ARG A 702 -10.85 -26.14 -23.18
C ARG A 702 -11.12 -24.76 -22.60
N LEU A 703 -12.38 -24.31 -22.67
CA LEU A 703 -12.83 -23.09 -21.99
C LEU A 703 -13.27 -23.44 -20.57
N ARG A 704 -12.43 -23.07 -19.60
CA ARG A 704 -12.63 -23.30 -18.16
C ARG A 704 -13.35 -22.10 -17.54
N SER A 705 -14.31 -22.35 -16.65
CA SER A 705 -15.02 -21.30 -15.92
C SER A 705 -14.17 -20.76 -14.78
N PHE A 706 -14.13 -19.43 -14.57
CA PHE A 706 -13.45 -18.83 -13.40
C PHE A 706 -14.33 -18.87 -12.14
N LEU A 707 -15.67 -18.98 -12.27
CA LEU A 707 -16.57 -19.28 -11.16
C LEU A 707 -16.36 -20.70 -10.61
N ALA A 708 -16.03 -21.65 -11.51
CA ALA A 708 -15.94 -23.07 -11.18
C ALA A 708 -14.76 -23.71 -11.94
N TYR A 709 -13.55 -23.50 -11.44
CA TYR A 709 -12.30 -23.84 -12.14
C TYR A 709 -12.18 -25.31 -12.60
N ASN A 710 -12.84 -26.24 -11.91
CA ASN A 710 -12.89 -27.67 -12.29
C ASN A 710 -13.92 -27.99 -13.39
N TYR A 711 -14.66 -27.00 -13.90
CA TYR A 711 -15.68 -27.15 -14.94
C TYR A 711 -15.29 -26.44 -16.24
N CYS A 712 -15.60 -27.12 -17.33
CA CYS A 712 -15.29 -26.74 -18.70
C CYS A 712 -16.60 -26.62 -19.50
N LEU A 713 -16.64 -25.66 -20.43
CA LEU A 713 -17.71 -25.54 -21.41
C LEU A 713 -17.75 -26.79 -22.30
N ASN A 714 -18.89 -27.48 -22.32
CA ASN A 714 -19.10 -28.74 -23.03
C ASN A 714 -20.23 -28.60 -24.04
N SER A 715 -20.01 -29.09 -25.27
CA SER A 715 -21.10 -29.27 -26.22
C SER A 715 -21.72 -30.66 -26.07
N ASN A 716 -23.04 -30.70 -25.87
CA ASN A 716 -23.81 -31.91 -25.64
C ASN A 716 -24.32 -32.50 -26.96
N ASP A 717 -24.63 -33.81 -27.00
CA ASP A 717 -25.09 -34.52 -28.20
C ASP A 717 -26.41 -33.99 -28.79
N ASN A 718 -27.21 -33.27 -27.99
CA ASN A 718 -28.43 -32.57 -28.39
C ASN A 718 -28.16 -31.17 -28.98
N ASN A 719 -26.89 -30.81 -29.19
CA ASN A 719 -26.40 -29.48 -29.57
C ASN A 719 -26.63 -28.35 -28.54
N THR A 720 -27.01 -28.64 -27.27
CA THR A 720 -26.92 -27.61 -26.21
C THR A 720 -25.49 -27.48 -25.70
N VAL A 721 -25.24 -26.43 -24.94
CA VAL A 721 -23.93 -26.16 -24.33
C VAL A 721 -24.14 -25.99 -22.84
N SER A 722 -23.39 -26.72 -22.02
CA SER A 722 -23.47 -26.68 -20.54
C SER A 722 -22.08 -26.77 -19.92
N LEU A 723 -21.99 -26.63 -18.59
CA LEU A 723 -20.77 -26.90 -17.85
C LEU A 723 -20.68 -28.37 -17.45
N HIS A 724 -19.51 -28.99 -17.64
CA HIS A 724 -19.21 -30.32 -17.14
C HIS A 724 -17.81 -30.33 -16.49
N PRO A 725 -17.52 -31.26 -15.56
CA PRO A 725 -16.17 -31.46 -15.04
C PRO A 725 -15.15 -31.60 -16.16
N CYS A 726 -14.06 -30.85 -16.08
CA CYS A 726 -13.01 -30.80 -17.10
C CYS A 726 -12.38 -32.19 -17.31
N ASN A 727 -12.32 -32.63 -18.56
CA ASN A 727 -11.74 -33.90 -18.98
C ASN A 727 -11.14 -33.77 -20.39
N HIS A 728 -10.66 -34.87 -20.98
CA HIS A 728 -9.96 -34.84 -22.29
C HIS A 728 -10.88 -34.94 -23.52
N SER A 729 -12.22 -34.96 -23.33
CA SER A 729 -13.20 -35.11 -24.41
C SER A 729 -13.07 -34.01 -25.45
N ALA A 730 -13.25 -34.38 -26.73
CA ALA A 730 -13.32 -33.41 -27.81
C ALA A 730 -14.59 -32.53 -27.73
N ALA A 731 -15.61 -32.94 -26.98
CA ALA A 731 -16.80 -32.14 -26.68
C ALA A 731 -16.50 -30.87 -25.86
N GLN A 732 -15.39 -30.84 -25.13
CA GLN A 732 -14.93 -29.68 -24.34
C GLN A 732 -13.87 -28.84 -25.06
N LYS A 733 -13.49 -29.18 -26.30
CA LYS A 733 -12.43 -28.50 -27.04
C LYS A 733 -13.02 -27.44 -27.95
N TRP A 734 -12.49 -26.23 -27.85
CA TRP A 734 -12.98 -25.04 -28.55
C TRP A 734 -11.82 -24.37 -29.27
N LYS A 735 -12.01 -24.07 -30.55
CA LYS A 735 -11.01 -23.40 -31.40
C LYS A 735 -11.60 -22.17 -32.05
N TRP A 736 -10.86 -21.08 -32.00
CA TRP A 736 -11.16 -19.89 -32.78
C TRP A 736 -10.97 -20.20 -34.27
N ASP A 737 -12.00 -19.89 -35.05
CA ASP A 737 -12.01 -19.86 -36.51
C ASP A 737 -12.54 -18.48 -36.91
N ASP A 738 -11.62 -17.55 -37.20
CA ASP A 738 -11.89 -16.12 -37.23
C ASP A 738 -12.55 -15.63 -35.92
N ASN A 739 -13.61 -14.84 -36.02
CA ASN A 739 -14.45 -14.39 -34.91
C ASN A 739 -15.51 -15.44 -34.52
N THR A 740 -15.36 -16.72 -34.86
CA THR A 740 -16.33 -17.78 -34.51
C THR A 740 -15.65 -18.84 -33.65
N LEU A 741 -16.39 -19.41 -32.69
CA LEU A 741 -15.84 -20.42 -31.79
C LEU A 741 -16.34 -21.81 -32.22
N SER A 742 -15.43 -22.66 -32.69
CA SER A 742 -15.74 -23.99 -33.22
C SER A 742 -15.47 -25.11 -32.22
N ASN A 743 -16.38 -26.09 -32.17
CA ASN A 743 -16.24 -27.35 -31.47
C ASN A 743 -16.04 -28.48 -32.50
N PRO A 744 -15.06 -29.38 -32.32
CA PRO A 744 -14.75 -30.40 -33.32
C PRO A 744 -15.80 -31.52 -33.42
N ILE A 745 -16.69 -31.68 -32.44
CA ILE A 745 -17.75 -32.71 -32.48
C ILE A 745 -19.05 -32.15 -33.05
N ASN A 746 -19.47 -30.93 -32.66
CA ASN A 746 -20.83 -30.45 -32.93
C ASN A 746 -20.91 -29.11 -33.72
N GLY A 747 -19.79 -28.56 -34.18
CA GLY A 747 -19.76 -27.32 -34.98
C GLY A 747 -19.61 -26.03 -34.15
N TYR A 748 -20.10 -24.91 -34.66
CA TYR A 748 -19.84 -23.56 -34.16
C TYR A 748 -20.80 -23.13 -33.06
N LEU A 749 -20.28 -22.47 -32.01
CA LEU A 749 -21.06 -21.86 -30.93
C LEU A 749 -21.94 -20.74 -31.48
N SER A 750 -23.25 -20.92 -31.32
CA SER A 750 -24.29 -20.12 -31.95
C SER A 750 -25.40 -19.81 -30.96
N ILE A 751 -26.11 -18.71 -31.19
CA ILE A 751 -27.27 -18.32 -30.38
C ILE A 751 -28.54 -18.61 -31.20
N SER A 752 -29.53 -19.25 -30.58
CA SER A 752 -30.83 -19.46 -31.22
C SER A 752 -31.64 -18.15 -31.31
N THR A 753 -32.69 -18.15 -32.13
CA THR A 753 -33.67 -17.05 -32.17
C THR A 753 -34.41 -16.84 -30.84
N GLU A 754 -34.33 -17.81 -29.92
CA GLU A 754 -34.88 -17.77 -28.56
C GLU A 754 -33.82 -17.36 -27.51
N GLY A 755 -32.62 -16.95 -27.93
CA GLY A 755 -31.52 -16.56 -27.05
C GLY A 755 -30.75 -17.71 -26.38
N ARG A 756 -31.05 -18.97 -26.73
CA ARG A 756 -30.38 -20.15 -26.13
C ARG A 756 -29.05 -20.44 -26.82
N LEU A 757 -28.05 -20.84 -26.05
CA LEU A 757 -26.75 -21.28 -26.58
C LEU A 757 -26.83 -22.69 -27.15
N MET A 758 -26.35 -22.84 -28.39
CA MET A 758 -26.36 -24.10 -29.12
C MET A 758 -25.09 -24.23 -29.99
N THR A 759 -24.85 -25.41 -30.54
CA THR A 759 -23.86 -25.62 -31.60
C THR A 759 -24.52 -25.86 -32.96
N ARG A 760 -23.92 -25.35 -34.04
CA ARG A 760 -24.42 -25.50 -35.43
C ARG A 760 -23.27 -25.76 -36.39
N TRP A 761 -23.46 -26.67 -37.34
CA TRP A 761 -22.45 -26.96 -38.37
C TRP A 761 -22.26 -25.85 -39.42
N ASN A 762 -23.27 -25.00 -39.63
CA ASN A 762 -23.21 -23.93 -40.61
C ASN A 762 -22.52 -22.68 -40.04
N LYS A 763 -21.27 -22.39 -40.46
CA LYS A 763 -20.53 -21.19 -40.04
C LYS A 763 -21.30 -19.88 -40.35
N ALA A 764 -22.12 -19.85 -41.40
CA ALA A 764 -22.94 -18.67 -41.74
C ALA A 764 -24.10 -18.40 -40.78
N GLU A 765 -24.50 -19.38 -39.96
CA GLU A 765 -25.50 -19.23 -38.88
C GLU A 765 -24.85 -19.08 -37.50
N SER A 766 -23.51 -19.03 -37.44
CA SER A 766 -22.78 -18.94 -36.18
C SER A 766 -22.72 -17.52 -35.65
N THR A 767 -22.65 -17.40 -34.33
CA THR A 767 -22.51 -16.11 -33.66
C THR A 767 -21.06 -15.65 -33.78
N LEU A 768 -20.86 -14.38 -34.13
CA LEU A 768 -19.55 -13.74 -34.05
C LEU A 768 -19.26 -13.41 -32.59
N TRP A 769 -18.15 -13.91 -32.06
CA TRP A 769 -17.68 -13.70 -30.71
C TRP A 769 -16.43 -12.81 -30.72
N LYS A 770 -16.39 -11.86 -29.79
CA LYS A 770 -15.20 -11.07 -29.45
C LYS A 770 -14.68 -11.54 -28.10
N SER A 771 -13.36 -11.57 -27.94
CA SER A 771 -12.73 -11.81 -26.65
C SER A 771 -12.18 -10.50 -26.09
N HIS A 772 -12.21 -10.37 -24.78
CA HIS A 772 -11.57 -9.25 -24.09
C HIS A 772 -10.77 -9.79 -22.92
N ILE A 773 -9.47 -9.50 -22.86
CA ILE A 773 -8.65 -9.78 -21.68
C ILE A 773 -9.23 -9.00 -20.51
N ARG A 774 -9.53 -9.70 -19.41
CA ARG A 774 -9.93 -9.09 -18.15
C ARG A 774 -8.78 -9.18 -17.15
N LYS A 775 -8.86 -8.43 -16.05
CA LYS A 775 -8.03 -8.72 -14.88
C LYS A 775 -8.71 -9.84 -14.11
N ALA A 776 -7.95 -10.78 -13.55
CA ALA A 776 -8.51 -11.72 -12.58
C ALA A 776 -9.03 -10.95 -11.36
N ASP A 777 -10.15 -11.37 -10.79
CA ASP A 777 -10.60 -10.81 -9.52
C ASP A 777 -9.74 -11.35 -8.38
N ILE A 778 -9.54 -10.51 -7.36
CA ILE A 778 -8.73 -10.78 -6.17
C ILE A 778 -9.63 -11.34 -5.05
N THR A 779 -10.96 -11.35 -5.25
CA THR A 779 -11.94 -11.94 -4.33
C THR A 779 -11.47 -13.27 -3.75
N ASP A 780 -11.47 -13.32 -2.42
CA ASP A 780 -11.10 -14.46 -1.58
C ASP A 780 -9.63 -14.92 -1.68
N ALA A 781 -8.78 -14.28 -2.50
CA ALA A 781 -7.39 -14.68 -2.71
C ALA A 781 -6.50 -14.49 -1.48
N LEU A 782 -6.85 -13.54 -0.60
CA LEU A 782 -6.06 -13.15 0.56
C LEU A 782 -6.98 -12.80 1.74
N SER A 783 -6.51 -13.06 2.95
CA SER A 783 -7.01 -12.42 4.16
C SER A 783 -5.86 -12.20 5.13
N ILE A 784 -5.95 -11.16 5.95
CA ILE A 784 -4.94 -10.72 6.92
C ILE A 784 -5.64 -10.54 8.25
N GLU A 785 -5.07 -11.12 9.29
CA GLU A 785 -5.64 -11.09 10.64
C GLU A 785 -4.62 -10.55 11.61
N SER A 786 -4.83 -9.31 12.06
CA SER A 786 -4.02 -8.70 13.11
C SER A 786 -4.32 -9.40 14.44
N LEU A 787 -3.31 -10.07 14.99
CA LEU A 787 -3.41 -10.75 16.28
C LEU A 787 -3.11 -9.75 17.42
N PRO A 788 -3.62 -9.99 18.64
CA PRO A 788 -3.23 -9.20 19.81
C PRO A 788 -1.71 -9.21 19.97
N SER A 789 -1.13 -8.02 20.10
CA SER A 789 0.28 -7.83 20.41
C SER A 789 0.59 -8.33 21.82
N SER A 790 1.63 -9.16 21.94
CA SER A 790 2.24 -9.63 23.20
C SER A 790 3.56 -8.92 23.48
#